data_AF-A0A813XS72-F1
#
_entry.id   AF-A0A813XS72-F1
#
_cell.length_a   1.000
_cell.length_b   1.000
_cell.length_c   1.000
_cell.angle_alpha   90.00
_cell.angle_beta   90.00
_cell.angle_gamma   90.00
#
_symmetry.space_group_name_H-M   'P 1'
#
loop_
_entity.id
_entity.type
_entity.pdbx_description
1 polymer ?
#
loop_
_entity_poly.entity_id
_entity_poly.type
_entity_poly.pdbx_seq_one_letter_code
_entity_poly.pdbx_strand_id
1 'polypeptide(L)'
;DYGQLQQEFEANQAKYDELMQINNEKTETEKQLQQTIEKLQQELQSTIANEQTQLTNENLELKQKLEKQTLEIDELKEKQQKMKLLLARLKKELQEKAQQLPKQSLIDLEIADYEKTIKALKDDLTRKDKEMQELRDDISNLNEKNLSLKQEMENLEQQKTQTDERANRLKDLLDTTKKELHDAKNLQQEMHQNEDTVRSLIDRLQSELDDHKVSMSQLFADKQLLTERLNNQNETAQKTINLLEQNLRIAKHDLDVAKQDYETLQDDFNSYKIRAQSVLKQHQSVQRERLPSVVDKQSELEETIEKLKLTLQEAHNKIQLLKSENEDFQREQDRLTEIQAKTLSEARKREQELRRQHQLELEKMEADYVKRTNDSHDMMKDITLQNETLSVAFKERISTMEADHERSMSILQNQLQSYKQEIEQLKNRIESLRQMHVEHEKETPQFAPINESNKDEISWSSAERQQGEGSESASNDHQPNDVAVKTLENVLFGSSSNYNRSSSSTNSDKPRHVLFEDAEIERQRLEEEISKTKYRLLNTTELLNESELNNVRLSEQVALLKEEIRRMERNVERADSISNLEYLKNVILKFFVLRTAYERLQLIPVLVTMLKLSPDEQAKLVRVAQQTSSIDNDSANNQSNVTQDENANTSSSSSSWGSYLNIW
;
A
#
# COMPACT_ATOMS: atom_id res chain seq x y z
N ASP A 1 194.96 124.51 75.85
CA ASP A 1 194.65 125.05 74.53
C ASP A 1 193.69 124.16 73.78
N TYR A 2 192.56 124.76 73.41
CA TYR A 2 191.82 124.68 72.14
C TYR A 2 191.47 123.33 71.47
N GLY A 3 192.23 122.25 71.65
CA GLY A 3 191.98 120.97 70.97
C GLY A 3 190.73 120.23 71.44
N GLN A 4 190.37 120.34 72.72
CA GLN A 4 189.18 119.67 73.26
C GLN A 4 187.87 120.33 72.82
N LEU A 5 187.89 121.64 72.58
CA LEU A 5 186.68 122.36 72.19
C LEU A 5 186.34 122.17 70.69
N GLN A 6 187.37 121.97 69.85
CA GLN A 6 187.16 121.68 68.44
C GLN A 6 186.63 120.27 68.20
N GLN A 7 187.07 119.31 69.02
CA GLN A 7 186.61 117.93 68.93
C GLN A 7 185.16 117.76 69.42
N GLU A 8 184.73 118.53 70.42
CA GLU A 8 183.33 118.52 70.88
C GLU A 8 182.37 119.20 69.88
N PHE A 9 182.83 120.22 69.15
CA PHE A 9 182.00 120.88 68.15
C PHE A 9 181.75 119.98 66.92
N GLU A 10 182.79 119.30 66.43
CA GLU A 10 182.65 118.34 65.33
C GLU A 10 181.78 117.13 65.72
N ALA A 11 181.86 116.67 66.97
CA ALA A 11 181.00 115.59 67.47
C ALA A 11 179.52 115.99 67.58
N ASN A 12 179.23 117.24 67.98
CA ASN A 12 177.85 117.72 68.05
C ASN A 12 177.25 118.00 66.67
N GLN A 13 178.05 118.43 65.71
CA GLN A 13 177.58 118.64 64.34
C GLN A 13 177.22 117.31 63.65
N ALA A 14 178.05 116.27 63.83
CA ALA A 14 177.73 114.93 63.35
C ALA A 14 176.43 114.36 63.96
N LYS A 15 176.19 114.61 65.26
CA LYS A 15 174.96 114.20 65.93
C LYS A 15 173.71 114.94 65.44
N TYR A 16 173.88 116.21 65.07
CA TYR A 16 172.79 117.01 64.51
C TYR A 16 172.40 116.50 63.11
N ASP A 17 173.38 116.15 62.28
CA ASP A 17 173.13 115.62 60.94
C ASP A 17 172.50 114.21 60.98
N GLU A 18 172.89 113.36 61.93
CA GLU A 18 172.29 112.04 62.13
C GLU A 18 170.82 112.15 62.60
N LEU A 19 170.51 113.09 63.49
CA LEU A 19 169.13 113.37 63.92
C LEU A 19 168.25 113.95 62.79
N MET A 20 168.82 114.77 61.91
CA MET A 20 168.13 115.28 60.72
C MET A 20 167.78 114.15 59.74
N GLN A 21 168.66 113.17 59.57
CA GLN A 21 168.41 112.04 58.69
C GLN A 21 167.30 111.13 59.23
N ILE A 22 167.31 110.82 60.52
CA ILE A 22 166.25 110.03 61.19
C ILE A 22 164.89 110.74 61.11
N ASN A 23 164.87 112.07 61.24
CA ASN A 23 163.62 112.82 61.18
C ASN A 23 163.00 112.81 59.77
N ASN A 24 163.83 112.88 58.73
CA ASN A 24 163.36 112.79 57.35
C ASN A 24 162.81 111.38 57.01
N GLU A 25 163.47 110.31 57.46
CA GLU A 25 162.96 108.94 57.28
C GLU A 25 161.63 108.71 58.01
N LYS A 26 161.45 109.31 59.19
CA LYS A 26 160.17 109.27 59.91
C LYS A 26 159.05 110.00 59.16
N THR A 27 159.32 111.16 58.57
CA THR A 27 158.31 111.88 57.79
C THR A 27 157.93 111.15 56.49
N GLU A 28 158.87 110.45 55.86
CA GLU A 28 158.59 109.67 54.65
C GLU A 28 157.71 108.45 54.98
N THR A 29 157.97 107.78 56.11
CA THR A 29 157.18 106.63 56.58
C THR A 29 155.77 107.04 57.04
N GLU A 30 155.61 108.18 57.72
CA GLU A 30 154.28 108.72 58.06
C GLU A 30 153.45 109.03 56.80
N LYS A 31 154.08 109.56 55.75
CA LYS A 31 153.39 109.88 54.49
C LYS A 31 152.92 108.62 53.74
N GLN A 32 153.72 107.56 53.74
CA GLN A 32 153.33 106.27 53.17
C GLN A 32 152.17 105.63 53.94
N LEU A 33 152.20 105.68 55.28
CA LEU A 33 151.12 105.16 56.11
C LEU A 33 149.80 105.92 55.85
N GLN A 34 149.86 107.24 55.71
CA GLN A 34 148.69 108.08 55.43
C GLN A 34 148.04 107.73 54.07
N GLN A 35 148.83 107.54 53.01
CA GLN A 35 148.31 107.12 51.70
C GLN A 35 147.66 105.73 51.73
N THR A 36 148.18 104.83 52.58
CA THR A 36 147.64 103.48 52.71
C THR A 36 146.27 103.49 53.42
N ILE A 37 146.12 104.36 54.44
CA ILE A 37 144.84 104.55 55.15
C ILE A 37 143.77 105.16 54.21
N GLU A 38 144.15 106.12 53.38
CA GLU A 38 143.22 106.77 52.43
C GLU A 38 142.67 105.79 51.39
N LYS A 39 143.52 104.90 50.87
CA LYS A 39 143.08 103.81 49.96
C LYS A 39 142.11 102.84 50.64
N LEU A 40 142.43 102.39 51.85
CA LEU A 40 141.55 101.48 52.60
C LEU A 40 140.20 102.13 52.94
N GLN A 41 140.17 103.44 53.21
CA GLN A 41 138.91 104.17 53.40
C GLN A 41 138.05 104.24 52.13
N GLN A 42 138.65 104.46 50.96
CA GLN A 42 137.91 104.44 49.69
C GLN A 42 137.35 103.06 49.35
N GLU A 43 138.12 101.99 49.55
CA GLU A 43 137.64 100.63 49.33
C GLU A 43 136.49 100.25 50.28
N LEU A 44 136.58 100.65 51.55
CA LEU A 44 135.50 100.42 52.53
C LEU A 44 134.22 101.18 52.16
N GLN A 45 134.31 102.44 51.73
CA GLN A 45 133.14 103.21 51.28
C GLN A 45 132.49 102.62 50.01
N SER A 46 133.30 102.16 49.05
CA SER A 46 132.81 101.48 47.85
C SER A 46 132.04 100.19 48.20
N THR A 47 132.57 99.41 49.14
CA THR A 47 131.95 98.15 49.58
C THR A 47 130.61 98.38 50.29
N ILE A 48 130.54 99.38 51.18
CA ILE A 48 129.29 99.75 51.88
C ILE A 48 128.21 100.23 50.89
N ALA A 49 128.57 101.01 49.87
CA ALA A 49 127.62 101.49 48.88
C ALA A 49 127.03 100.34 48.02
N ASN A 50 127.84 99.34 47.70
CA ASN A 50 127.39 98.16 46.96
C ASN A 50 126.42 97.28 47.79
N GLU A 51 126.69 97.03 49.07
CA GLU A 51 125.76 96.29 49.92
C GLU A 51 124.44 97.05 50.15
N GLN A 52 124.48 98.37 50.32
CA GLN A 52 123.27 99.18 50.45
C GLN A 52 122.40 99.12 49.20
N THR A 53 122.99 99.22 48.01
CA THR A 53 122.22 99.11 46.76
C THR A 53 121.62 97.72 46.58
N GLN A 54 122.35 96.65 46.94
CA GLN A 54 121.84 95.28 46.88
C GLN A 54 120.64 95.05 47.82
N LEU A 55 120.73 95.51 49.08
CA LEU A 55 119.62 95.43 50.05
C LEU A 55 118.40 96.24 49.65
N THR A 56 118.58 97.40 48.99
CA THR A 56 117.44 98.19 48.50
C THR A 56 116.70 97.50 47.36
N ASN A 57 117.42 96.83 46.45
CA ASN A 57 116.81 96.09 45.34
C ASN A 57 116.04 94.86 45.85
N GLU A 58 116.59 94.11 46.81
CA GLU A 58 115.94 92.93 47.37
C GLU A 58 114.65 93.30 48.15
N ASN A 59 114.66 94.43 48.88
CA ASN A 59 113.45 94.95 49.52
C ASN A 59 112.37 95.37 48.52
N LEU A 60 112.75 95.94 47.38
CA LEU A 60 111.81 96.32 46.33
C LEU A 60 111.14 95.08 45.70
N GLU A 61 111.92 94.03 45.42
CA GLU A 61 111.39 92.77 44.89
C GLU A 61 110.44 92.08 45.86
N LEU A 62 110.81 91.98 47.15
CA LEU A 62 109.94 91.42 48.19
C LEU A 62 108.63 92.19 48.31
N LYS A 63 108.68 93.52 48.23
CA LYS A 63 107.48 94.37 48.30
C LYS A 63 106.54 94.15 47.10
N GLN A 64 107.08 94.05 45.89
CA GLN A 64 106.30 93.72 44.70
C GLN A 64 105.66 92.32 44.77
N LYS A 65 106.37 91.35 45.37
CA LYS A 65 105.85 89.98 45.54
C LYS A 65 104.71 89.92 46.56
N LEU A 66 104.82 90.68 47.64
CA LEU A 66 103.77 90.84 48.66
C LEU A 66 102.51 91.47 48.06
N GLU A 67 102.66 92.50 47.22
CA GLU A 67 101.54 93.19 46.58
C GLU A 67 100.75 92.28 45.62
N LYS A 68 101.46 91.44 44.85
CA LYS A 68 100.82 90.41 43.99
C LYS A 68 100.01 89.40 44.80
N GLN A 69 100.56 88.92 45.92
CA GLN A 69 99.84 87.96 46.77
C GLN A 69 98.59 88.57 47.42
N THR A 70 98.62 89.85 47.79
CA THR A 70 97.41 90.54 48.29
C THR A 70 96.30 90.64 47.25
N LEU A 71 96.63 90.93 45.98
CA LEU A 71 95.65 90.98 44.90
C LEU A 71 94.98 89.62 44.66
N GLU A 72 95.75 88.53 44.67
CA GLU A 72 95.22 87.18 44.46
C GLU A 72 94.27 86.73 45.58
N ILE A 73 94.55 87.15 46.83
CA ILE A 73 93.65 86.89 47.97
C ILE A 73 92.31 87.59 47.81
N ASP A 74 92.30 88.83 47.31
CA ASP A 74 91.07 89.60 47.13
C ASP A 74 90.21 89.04 45.99
N GLU A 75 90.81 88.59 44.89
CA GLU A 75 90.08 87.88 43.82
C GLU A 75 89.42 86.59 44.32
N LEU A 76 90.12 85.81 45.17
CA LEU A 76 89.57 84.59 45.75
C LEU A 76 88.38 84.86 46.68
N LYS A 77 88.41 85.95 47.47
CA LYS A 77 87.28 86.35 48.31
C LYS A 77 86.05 86.74 47.49
N GLU A 78 86.25 87.44 46.36
CA GLU A 78 85.14 87.83 45.48
C GLU A 78 84.47 86.60 44.85
N LYS A 79 85.26 85.62 44.40
CA LYS A 79 84.74 84.33 43.91
C LYS A 79 83.96 83.59 45.00
N GLN A 80 84.44 83.60 46.24
CA GLN A 80 83.75 82.96 47.36
C GLN A 80 82.38 83.60 47.65
N GLN A 81 82.27 84.93 47.59
CA GLN A 81 80.99 85.64 47.76
C GLN A 81 79.99 85.30 46.65
N LYS A 82 80.43 85.28 45.39
CA LYS A 82 79.58 84.92 44.25
C LYS A 82 79.01 83.51 44.41
N MET A 83 79.82 82.55 44.85
CA MET A 83 79.36 81.17 45.06
C MET A 83 78.37 81.04 46.21
N LYS A 84 78.52 81.81 47.29
CA LYS A 84 77.54 81.86 48.41
C LYS A 84 76.18 82.40 47.98
N LEU A 85 76.16 83.47 47.16
CA LEU A 85 74.93 84.03 46.62
C LEU A 85 74.18 83.04 45.74
N LEU A 86 74.90 82.29 44.90
CA LEU A 86 74.31 81.30 44.00
C LEU A 86 73.70 80.12 44.78
N LEU A 87 74.37 79.65 45.84
CA LEU A 87 73.84 78.62 46.74
C LEU A 87 72.57 79.09 47.48
N ALA A 88 72.53 80.34 47.93
CA ALA A 88 71.34 80.88 48.59
C ALA A 88 70.14 80.94 47.63
N ARG A 89 70.38 81.32 46.35
CA ARG A 89 69.35 81.35 45.32
C ARG A 89 68.81 79.95 45.00
N LEU A 90 69.71 78.97 44.81
CA LEU A 90 69.29 77.58 44.54
C LEU A 90 68.46 76.99 45.68
N LYS A 91 68.83 77.28 46.93
CA LYS A 91 68.05 76.82 48.10
C LYS A 91 66.65 77.42 48.12
N LYS A 92 66.51 78.71 47.76
CA LYS A 92 65.21 79.37 47.69
C LYS A 92 64.33 78.76 46.60
N GLU A 93 64.88 78.54 45.40
CA GLU A 93 64.14 77.88 44.30
C GLU A 93 63.71 76.45 44.64
N LEU A 94 64.55 75.70 45.39
CA LEU A 94 64.21 74.36 45.85
C LEU A 94 63.07 74.38 46.89
N GLN A 95 63.06 75.37 47.78
CA GLN A 95 62.02 75.53 48.80
C GLN A 95 60.69 75.97 48.19
N GLU A 96 60.71 76.83 47.17
CA GLU A 96 59.50 77.22 46.41
C GLU A 96 58.92 76.03 45.62
N LYS A 97 59.76 75.17 45.03
CA LYS A 97 59.29 73.91 44.42
C LYS A 97 58.72 72.94 45.46
N ALA A 98 59.31 72.85 46.65
CA ALA A 98 58.80 71.98 47.72
C ALA A 98 57.42 72.45 48.22
N GLN A 99 57.12 73.75 48.21
CA GLN A 99 55.80 74.29 48.56
C GLN A 99 54.72 74.07 47.48
N GLN A 100 55.06 73.55 46.30
CA GLN A 100 54.07 73.14 45.28
C GLN A 100 53.52 71.70 45.49
N LEU A 101 54.03 70.95 46.49
CA LEU A 101 53.49 69.65 46.92
C LEU A 101 51.96 69.58 47.14
N PRO A 102 51.25 70.58 47.72
CA PRO A 102 49.81 70.47 47.94
C PRO A 102 48.99 70.46 46.64
N LYS A 103 49.53 70.95 45.51
CA LYS A 103 48.88 70.79 44.20
C LYS A 103 49.01 69.36 43.67
N GLN A 104 50.08 68.67 44.02
CA GLN A 104 50.27 67.25 43.68
C GLN A 104 49.28 66.38 44.48
N SER A 105 49.07 66.68 45.76
CA SER A 105 48.04 66.00 46.58
C SER A 105 46.61 66.23 46.11
N LEU A 106 46.27 67.38 45.52
CA LEU A 106 44.95 67.64 44.95
C LEU A 106 44.74 66.85 43.64
N ILE A 107 45.77 66.81 42.79
CA ILE A 107 45.78 66.00 41.57
C ILE A 107 45.69 64.51 41.91
N ASP A 108 46.39 64.05 42.94
CA ASP A 108 46.32 62.65 43.39
C ASP A 108 44.92 62.28 43.91
N LEU A 109 44.22 63.22 44.56
CA LEU A 109 42.82 63.01 44.99
C LEU A 109 41.85 62.98 43.81
N GLU A 110 42.01 63.90 42.85
CA GLU A 110 41.22 63.90 41.62
C GLU A 110 41.47 62.64 40.78
N ILE A 111 42.73 62.22 40.65
CA ILE A 111 43.11 60.95 40.01
C ILE A 111 42.46 59.77 40.75
N ALA A 112 42.51 59.73 42.08
CA ALA A 112 41.88 58.66 42.86
C ALA A 112 40.35 58.62 42.68
N ASP A 113 39.69 59.77 42.57
CA ASP A 113 38.25 59.83 42.32
C ASP A 113 37.92 59.46 40.87
N TYR A 114 38.72 59.88 39.88
CA TYR A 114 38.60 59.39 38.50
C TYR A 114 38.86 57.88 38.41
N GLU A 115 39.85 57.35 39.13
CA GLU A 115 40.14 55.91 39.19
C GLU A 115 39.00 55.12 39.81
N LYS A 116 38.39 55.61 40.90
CA LYS A 116 37.18 55.00 41.47
C LYS A 116 36.01 55.06 40.50
N THR A 117 35.83 56.16 39.78
CA THR A 117 34.74 56.32 38.80
C THR A 117 34.96 55.38 37.61
N ILE A 118 36.20 55.28 37.11
CA ILE A 118 36.60 54.33 36.06
C ILE A 118 36.39 52.90 36.54
N LYS A 119 36.72 52.58 37.79
CA LYS A 119 36.48 51.26 38.37
C LYS A 119 34.99 50.96 38.46
N ALA A 120 34.18 51.87 38.96
CA ALA A 120 32.73 51.72 39.01
C ALA A 120 32.12 51.55 37.62
N LEU A 121 32.56 52.34 36.63
CA LEU A 121 32.14 52.22 35.24
C LEU A 121 32.59 50.89 34.62
N LYS A 122 33.79 50.40 34.95
CA LYS A 122 34.26 49.07 34.53
C LYS A 122 33.43 47.96 35.15
N ASP A 123 33.14 48.06 36.45
CA ASP A 123 32.32 47.08 37.16
C ASP A 123 30.89 47.08 36.57
N ASP A 124 30.32 48.25 36.28
CA ASP A 124 29.03 48.39 35.59
C ASP A 124 29.06 47.84 34.16
N LEU A 125 30.13 48.10 33.40
CA LEU A 125 30.32 47.54 32.06
C LEU A 125 30.36 46.01 32.14
N THR A 126 31.13 45.43 33.05
CA THR A 126 31.19 43.97 33.21
C THR A 126 29.86 43.37 33.66
N ARG A 127 29.09 44.07 34.49
CA ARG A 127 27.72 43.65 34.85
C ARG A 127 26.80 43.69 33.65
N LYS A 128 26.84 44.75 32.85
CA LYS A 128 26.04 44.87 31.63
C LYS A 128 26.46 43.86 30.57
N ASP A 129 27.74 43.54 30.45
CA ASP A 129 28.24 42.48 29.58
C ASP A 129 27.73 41.10 30.01
N LYS A 130 27.66 40.82 31.32
CA LYS A 130 27.04 39.60 31.84
C LYS A 130 25.54 39.54 31.55
N GLU A 131 24.80 40.62 31.83
CA GLU A 131 23.36 40.71 31.51
C GLU A 131 23.12 40.54 30.00
N MET A 132 23.97 41.13 29.14
CA MET A 132 23.89 40.93 27.69
C MET A 132 24.17 39.48 27.29
N GLN A 133 25.11 38.81 27.95
CA GLN A 133 25.40 37.40 27.67
C GLN A 133 24.25 36.50 28.09
N GLU A 134 23.68 36.70 29.28
CA GLU A 134 22.50 35.96 29.76
C GLU A 134 21.31 36.14 28.80
N LEU A 135 21.03 37.38 28.36
CA LEU A 135 19.99 37.64 27.36
C LEU A 135 20.27 36.99 26.00
N ARG A 136 21.54 36.91 25.58
CA ARG A 136 21.93 36.20 24.34
C ARG A 136 21.71 34.69 24.47
N ASP A 137 22.06 34.12 25.61
CA ASP A 137 21.86 32.69 25.89
C ASP A 137 20.36 32.37 25.95
N ASP A 138 19.55 33.22 26.58
CA ASP A 138 18.08 33.10 26.59
C ASP A 138 17.47 33.20 25.18
N ILE A 139 17.94 34.13 24.35
CA ILE A 139 17.52 34.23 22.94
C ILE A 139 17.90 32.95 22.18
N SER A 140 19.10 32.40 22.41
CA SER A 140 19.52 31.14 21.80
C SER A 140 18.60 29.98 22.21
N ASN A 141 18.33 29.83 23.51
CA ASN A 141 17.45 28.80 24.05
C ASN A 141 16.01 28.94 23.51
N LEU A 142 15.48 30.16 23.42
CA LEU A 142 14.16 30.42 22.85
C LEU A 142 14.11 30.08 21.35
N ASN A 143 15.18 30.35 20.60
CA ASN A 143 15.28 30.00 19.19
C ASN A 143 15.31 28.48 18.98
N GLU A 144 16.09 27.74 19.79
CA GLU A 144 16.12 26.27 19.74
C GLU A 144 14.74 25.67 20.07
N LYS A 145 14.08 26.19 21.10
CA LYS A 145 12.71 25.77 21.45
C LYS A 145 11.72 26.08 20.32
N ASN A 146 11.85 27.24 19.67
CA ASN A 146 11.00 27.60 18.53
C ASN A 146 11.22 26.65 17.34
N LEU A 147 12.48 26.26 17.08
CA LEU A 147 12.82 25.30 16.04
C LEU A 147 12.22 23.91 16.34
N SER A 148 12.34 23.44 17.58
CA SER A 148 11.75 22.17 18.02
C SER A 148 10.23 22.17 17.90
N LEU A 149 9.55 23.24 18.31
CA LEU A 149 8.10 23.37 18.16
C LEU A 149 7.66 23.43 16.69
N LYS A 150 8.45 24.05 15.81
CA LYS A 150 8.19 24.05 14.37
C LYS A 150 8.30 22.65 13.77
N GLN A 151 9.31 21.88 14.16
CA GLN A 151 9.46 20.48 13.74
C GLN A 151 8.30 19.62 14.26
N GLU A 152 7.86 19.83 15.50
CA GLU A 152 6.69 19.13 16.06
C GLU A 152 5.40 19.47 15.30
N MET A 153 5.19 20.75 14.96
CA MET A 153 4.07 21.17 14.12
C MET A 153 4.09 20.51 12.74
N GLU A 154 5.26 20.46 12.09
CA GLU A 154 5.41 19.82 10.78
C GLU A 154 5.12 18.31 10.84
N ASN A 155 5.62 17.63 11.88
CA ASN A 155 5.33 16.22 12.11
C ASN A 155 3.83 15.97 12.35
N LEU A 156 3.16 16.82 13.15
CA LEU A 156 1.71 16.73 13.37
C LEU A 156 0.92 17.00 12.09
N GLU A 157 1.37 17.94 11.26
CA GLU A 157 0.75 18.24 9.96
C GLU A 157 0.88 17.06 9.00
N GLN A 158 2.06 16.42 8.92
CA GLN A 158 2.26 15.19 8.16
C GLN A 158 1.43 14.02 8.70
N GLN A 159 1.31 13.89 10.02
CA GLN A 159 0.46 12.85 10.61
C GLN A 159 -1.01 13.09 10.24
N LYS A 160 -1.46 14.35 10.29
CA LYS A 160 -2.83 14.73 9.91
C LYS A 160 -3.11 14.40 8.44
N THR A 161 -2.22 14.78 7.51
CA THR A 161 -2.42 14.47 6.08
C THR A 161 -2.46 12.97 5.82
N GLN A 162 -1.59 12.18 6.47
CA GLN A 162 -1.64 10.72 6.38
C GLN A 162 -2.95 10.13 6.94
N THR A 163 -3.48 10.68 8.03
CA THR A 163 -4.79 10.24 8.56
C THR A 163 -5.94 10.61 7.63
N ASP A 164 -5.91 11.79 7.02
CA ASP A 164 -6.92 12.24 6.05
C ASP A 164 -6.88 11.38 4.78
N GLU A 165 -5.70 11.03 4.28
CA GLU A 165 -5.53 10.09 3.17
C GLU A 165 -6.07 8.69 3.50
N ARG A 166 -5.78 8.16 4.70
CA ARG A 166 -6.33 6.88 5.15
C ARG A 166 -7.85 6.93 5.26
N ALA A 167 -8.41 8.02 5.80
CA ALA A 167 -9.86 8.21 5.89
C ALA A 167 -10.51 8.26 4.50
N ASN A 168 -9.88 8.93 3.52
CA ASN A 168 -10.36 8.96 2.14
C ASN A 168 -10.32 7.57 1.49
N ARG A 169 -9.22 6.82 1.65
CA ARG A 169 -9.13 5.43 1.14
C ARG A 169 -10.20 4.51 1.76
N LEU A 170 -10.45 4.64 3.06
CA LEU A 170 -11.51 3.89 3.73
C LEU A 170 -12.90 4.29 3.23
N LYS A 171 -13.12 5.58 2.92
CA LYS A 171 -14.36 6.06 2.34
C LYS A 171 -14.56 5.50 0.92
N ASP A 172 -13.51 5.51 0.09
CA ASP A 172 -13.58 4.95 -1.26
C ASP A 172 -13.90 3.45 -1.20
N LEU A 173 -13.24 2.69 -0.31
CA LEU A 173 -13.53 1.27 -0.09
C LEU A 173 -14.96 1.03 0.43
N LEU A 174 -15.47 1.91 1.30
CA LEU A 174 -16.85 1.85 1.78
C LEU A 174 -17.83 2.07 0.62
N ASP A 175 -17.54 3.00 -0.28
CA ASP A 175 -18.42 3.32 -1.39
C ASP A 175 -18.36 2.24 -2.50
N THR A 176 -17.20 1.61 -2.72
CA THR A 176 -17.12 0.43 -3.61
C THR A 176 -17.86 -0.77 -3.02
N THR A 177 -17.68 -1.09 -1.74
CA THR A 177 -18.38 -2.20 -1.09
C THR A 177 -19.89 -1.97 -1.01
N LYS A 178 -20.36 -0.74 -0.83
CA LYS A 178 -21.79 -0.39 -0.94
C LYS A 178 -22.32 -0.63 -2.35
N LYS A 179 -21.55 -0.27 -3.38
CA LYS A 179 -21.93 -0.50 -4.77
C LYS A 179 -22.01 -2.00 -5.06
N GLU A 180 -20.99 -2.76 -4.67
CA GLU A 180 -20.99 -4.23 -4.80
C GLU A 180 -22.16 -4.88 -4.05
N LEU A 181 -22.49 -4.40 -2.84
CA LEU A 181 -23.65 -4.86 -2.09
C LEU A 181 -24.97 -4.56 -2.81
N HIS A 182 -25.09 -3.38 -3.41
CA HIS A 182 -26.26 -3.02 -4.20
C HIS A 182 -26.39 -3.91 -5.45
N ASP A 183 -25.30 -4.14 -6.17
CA ASP A 183 -25.26 -4.99 -7.35
C ASP A 183 -25.59 -6.46 -7.00
N ALA A 184 -25.03 -6.97 -5.90
CA ALA A 184 -25.36 -8.31 -5.38
C ALA A 184 -26.85 -8.43 -5.00
N LYS A 185 -27.44 -7.38 -4.40
CA LYS A 185 -28.87 -7.35 -4.07
C LYS A 185 -29.75 -7.33 -5.31
N ASN A 186 -29.35 -6.60 -6.35
CA ASN A 186 -30.06 -6.57 -7.63
C ASN A 186 -30.01 -7.95 -8.31
N LEU A 187 -28.83 -8.60 -8.32
CA LEU A 187 -28.67 -9.95 -8.85
C LEU A 187 -29.52 -10.97 -8.07
N GLN A 188 -29.56 -10.86 -6.73
CA GLN A 188 -30.43 -11.71 -5.91
C GLN A 188 -31.91 -11.52 -6.26
N GLN A 189 -32.35 -10.28 -6.49
CA GLN A 189 -33.73 -10.00 -6.89
C GLN A 189 -34.05 -10.60 -8.27
N GLU A 190 -33.14 -10.49 -9.23
CA GLU A 190 -33.28 -11.12 -10.55
C GLU A 190 -33.35 -12.65 -10.45
N MET A 191 -32.49 -13.26 -9.61
CA MET A 191 -32.56 -14.70 -9.35
C MET A 191 -33.90 -15.12 -8.72
N HIS A 192 -34.45 -14.35 -7.79
CA HIS A 192 -35.78 -14.64 -7.23
C HIS A 192 -36.89 -14.51 -8.28
N GLN A 193 -36.84 -13.52 -9.16
CA GLN A 193 -37.79 -13.40 -10.27
C GLN A 193 -37.69 -14.59 -11.23
N ASN A 194 -36.46 -15.05 -11.53
CA ASN A 194 -36.24 -16.25 -12.33
C ASN A 194 -36.74 -17.52 -11.62
N GLU A 195 -36.55 -17.62 -10.29
CA GLU A 195 -37.10 -18.73 -9.51
C GLU A 195 -38.64 -18.75 -9.58
N ASP A 196 -39.29 -17.60 -9.41
CA ASP A 196 -40.75 -17.47 -9.49
C ASP A 196 -41.28 -17.82 -10.88
N THR A 197 -40.61 -17.39 -11.96
CA THR A 197 -41.00 -17.75 -13.33
C THR A 197 -40.84 -19.24 -13.60
N VAL A 198 -39.73 -19.86 -13.18
CA VAL A 198 -39.53 -21.32 -13.28
C VAL A 198 -40.58 -22.08 -12.47
N ARG A 199 -40.90 -21.61 -11.27
CA ARG A 199 -41.94 -22.20 -10.42
C ARG A 199 -43.31 -22.14 -11.09
N SER A 200 -43.66 -21.00 -11.69
CA SER A 200 -44.90 -20.84 -12.45
C SER A 200 -44.97 -21.76 -13.68
N LEU A 201 -43.84 -21.99 -14.34
CA LEU A 201 -43.76 -22.91 -15.48
C LEU A 201 -43.94 -24.37 -15.02
N ILE A 202 -43.35 -24.75 -13.89
CA ILE A 202 -43.53 -26.07 -13.28
C ILE A 202 -45.01 -26.30 -12.93
N ASP A 203 -45.65 -25.34 -12.28
CA ASP A 203 -47.07 -25.43 -11.90
C ASP A 203 -47.96 -25.56 -13.15
N ARG A 204 -47.64 -24.81 -14.22
CA ARG A 204 -48.33 -24.94 -15.51
C ARG A 204 -48.15 -26.32 -16.13
N LEU A 205 -46.92 -26.83 -16.21
CA LEU A 205 -46.64 -28.15 -16.77
C LEU A 205 -47.27 -29.27 -15.95
N GLN A 206 -47.37 -29.11 -14.63
CA GLN A 206 -48.10 -30.02 -13.75
C GLN A 206 -49.61 -30.01 -14.05
N SER A 207 -50.20 -28.83 -14.23
CA SER A 207 -51.61 -28.72 -14.64
C SER A 207 -51.86 -29.36 -16.00
N GLU A 208 -51.01 -29.11 -17.00
CA GLU A 208 -51.13 -29.73 -18.33
C GLU A 208 -50.96 -31.26 -18.26
N LEU A 209 -50.04 -31.76 -17.42
CA LEU A 209 -49.88 -33.20 -17.18
C LEU A 209 -51.13 -33.83 -16.57
N ASP A 210 -51.75 -33.16 -15.59
CA ASP A 210 -52.96 -33.66 -14.95
C ASP A 210 -54.18 -33.63 -15.90
N ASP A 211 -54.29 -32.61 -16.75
CA ASP A 211 -55.29 -32.56 -17.82
C ASP A 211 -55.11 -33.74 -18.80
N HIS A 212 -53.87 -34.05 -19.19
CA HIS A 212 -53.57 -35.21 -20.03
C HIS A 212 -53.89 -36.55 -19.34
N LYS A 213 -53.64 -36.69 -18.03
CA LYS A 213 -54.04 -37.90 -17.28
C LYS A 213 -55.56 -38.08 -17.24
N VAL A 214 -56.31 -36.99 -17.06
CA VAL A 214 -57.78 -37.02 -17.09
C VAL A 214 -58.27 -37.43 -18.48
N SER A 215 -57.72 -36.82 -19.54
CA SER A 215 -58.04 -37.18 -20.93
C SER A 215 -57.73 -38.64 -21.26
N MET A 216 -56.56 -39.15 -20.82
CA MET A 216 -56.22 -40.57 -20.97
C MET A 216 -57.19 -41.49 -20.23
N SER A 217 -57.61 -41.11 -19.02
CA SER A 217 -58.58 -41.88 -18.24
C SER A 217 -59.95 -41.93 -18.93
N GLN A 218 -60.37 -40.82 -19.54
CA GLN A 218 -61.61 -40.74 -20.30
C GLN A 218 -61.54 -41.58 -21.59
N LEU A 219 -60.46 -41.50 -22.36
CA LEU A 219 -60.23 -42.36 -23.53
C LEU A 219 -60.19 -43.85 -23.16
N PHE A 220 -59.63 -44.19 -22.00
CA PHE A 220 -59.64 -45.57 -21.50
C PHE A 220 -61.06 -46.05 -21.19
N ALA A 221 -61.88 -45.22 -20.53
CA ALA A 221 -63.27 -45.52 -20.26
C ALA A 221 -64.08 -45.69 -21.57
N ASP A 222 -63.91 -44.79 -22.53
CA ASP A 222 -64.56 -44.88 -23.84
C ASP A 222 -64.15 -46.14 -24.60
N LYS A 223 -62.86 -46.50 -24.58
CA LYS A 223 -62.36 -47.75 -25.15
C LYS A 223 -63.00 -48.97 -24.49
N GLN A 224 -63.15 -48.96 -23.17
CA GLN A 224 -63.77 -50.06 -22.43
C GLN A 224 -65.25 -50.22 -22.82
N LEU A 225 -66.00 -49.12 -22.86
CA LEU A 225 -67.40 -49.11 -23.30
C LEU A 225 -67.56 -49.60 -24.74
N LEU A 226 -66.66 -49.17 -25.64
CA LEU A 226 -66.68 -49.61 -27.05
C LEU A 226 -66.38 -51.10 -27.16
N THR A 227 -65.43 -51.61 -26.37
CA THR A 227 -65.06 -53.03 -26.33
C THR A 227 -66.23 -53.88 -25.80
N GLU A 228 -66.88 -53.42 -24.73
CA GLU A 228 -68.06 -54.09 -24.18
C GLU A 228 -69.23 -54.09 -25.17
N ARG A 229 -69.48 -52.97 -25.84
CA ARG A 229 -70.48 -52.89 -26.92
C ARG A 229 -70.17 -53.85 -28.07
N LEU A 230 -68.91 -53.93 -28.50
CA LEU A 230 -68.48 -54.84 -29.56
C LEU A 230 -68.66 -56.31 -29.13
N ASN A 231 -68.29 -56.66 -27.90
CA ASN A 231 -68.48 -58.01 -27.36
C ASN A 231 -69.96 -58.37 -27.28
N ASN A 232 -70.81 -57.48 -26.78
CA ASN A 232 -72.25 -57.68 -26.73
C ASN A 232 -72.84 -57.88 -28.14
N GLN A 233 -72.45 -57.05 -29.10
CA GLN A 233 -72.86 -57.22 -30.50
C GLN A 233 -72.38 -58.56 -31.07
N ASN A 234 -71.14 -58.96 -30.81
CA ASN A 234 -70.59 -60.23 -31.27
C ASN A 234 -71.34 -61.42 -30.65
N GLU A 235 -71.66 -61.38 -29.36
CA GLU A 235 -72.49 -62.40 -28.71
C GLU A 235 -73.90 -62.47 -29.31
N THR A 236 -74.54 -61.32 -29.57
CA THR A 236 -75.87 -61.31 -30.19
C THR A 236 -75.83 -61.87 -31.61
N ALA A 237 -74.82 -61.50 -32.40
CA ALA A 237 -74.61 -62.03 -33.74
C ALA A 237 -74.32 -63.54 -33.71
N GLN A 238 -73.53 -64.01 -32.75
CA GLN A 238 -73.27 -65.44 -32.60
C GLN A 238 -74.55 -66.21 -32.22
N LYS A 239 -75.38 -65.66 -31.32
CA LYS A 239 -76.68 -66.25 -30.97
C LYS A 239 -77.62 -66.33 -32.17
N THR A 240 -77.69 -65.28 -33.00
CA THR A 240 -78.53 -65.29 -34.22
C THR A 240 -77.99 -66.23 -35.28
N ILE A 241 -76.66 -66.30 -35.48
CA ILE A 241 -76.03 -67.28 -36.38
C ILE A 241 -76.40 -68.70 -35.94
N ASN A 242 -76.23 -69.03 -34.65
CA ASN A 242 -76.57 -70.36 -34.13
C ASN A 242 -78.05 -70.72 -34.34
N LEU A 243 -78.97 -69.76 -34.15
CA LEU A 243 -80.40 -69.95 -34.39
C LEU A 243 -80.71 -70.17 -35.87
N LEU A 244 -80.11 -69.37 -36.76
CA LEU A 244 -80.29 -69.51 -38.21
C LEU A 244 -79.70 -70.83 -38.72
N GLU A 245 -78.56 -71.27 -38.19
CA GLU A 245 -77.98 -72.57 -38.49
C GLU A 245 -78.90 -73.71 -38.04
N GLN A 246 -79.51 -73.61 -36.87
CA GLN A 246 -80.50 -74.58 -36.39
C GLN A 246 -81.72 -74.63 -37.30
N ASN A 247 -82.29 -73.48 -37.65
CA ASN A 247 -83.43 -73.40 -38.56
C ASN A 247 -83.10 -73.96 -39.94
N LEU A 248 -81.89 -73.69 -40.45
CA LEU A 248 -81.41 -74.22 -41.72
C LEU A 248 -81.23 -75.74 -41.66
N ARG A 249 -80.80 -76.31 -40.52
CA ARG A 249 -80.76 -77.77 -40.32
C ARG A 249 -82.16 -78.38 -40.33
N ILE A 250 -83.14 -77.74 -39.66
CA ILE A 250 -84.54 -78.19 -39.65
C ILE A 250 -85.12 -78.13 -41.06
N ALA A 251 -85.03 -76.99 -41.75
CA ALA A 251 -85.54 -76.85 -43.10
C ALA A 251 -84.87 -77.82 -44.11
N LYS A 252 -83.58 -78.13 -43.94
CA LYS A 252 -82.91 -79.18 -44.72
C LYS A 252 -83.47 -80.57 -44.43
N HIS A 253 -83.76 -80.88 -43.17
CA HIS A 253 -84.39 -82.14 -42.80
C HIS A 253 -85.81 -82.24 -43.38
N ASP A 254 -86.62 -81.19 -43.23
CA ASP A 254 -87.97 -81.14 -43.78
C ASP A 254 -87.97 -81.25 -45.31
N LEU A 255 -87.01 -80.63 -45.99
CA LEU A 255 -86.83 -80.77 -47.44
C LEU A 255 -86.48 -82.22 -47.83
N ASP A 256 -85.65 -82.89 -47.05
CA ASP A 256 -85.26 -84.28 -47.29
C ASP A 256 -86.46 -85.24 -47.10
N VAL A 257 -87.23 -85.03 -46.02
CA VAL A 257 -88.49 -85.74 -45.78
C VAL A 257 -89.48 -85.49 -46.93
N ALA A 258 -89.69 -84.24 -47.32
CA ALA A 258 -90.59 -83.91 -48.42
C ALA A 258 -90.13 -84.48 -49.78
N LYS A 259 -88.81 -84.59 -50.01
CA LYS A 259 -88.26 -85.27 -51.19
C LYS A 259 -88.52 -86.77 -51.14
N GLN A 260 -88.33 -87.41 -49.99
CA GLN A 260 -88.63 -88.83 -49.80
C GLN A 260 -90.14 -89.09 -50.00
N ASP A 261 -91.00 -88.24 -49.45
CA ASP A 261 -92.45 -88.28 -49.65
C ASP A 261 -92.81 -88.07 -51.13
N TYR A 262 -92.13 -87.15 -51.83
CA TYR A 262 -92.32 -86.96 -53.27
C TYR A 262 -91.87 -88.17 -54.08
N GLU A 263 -90.74 -88.79 -53.76
CA GLU A 263 -90.27 -90.02 -54.42
C GLU A 263 -91.26 -91.17 -54.22
N THR A 264 -91.74 -91.37 -52.99
CA THR A 264 -92.76 -92.39 -52.71
C THR A 264 -94.08 -92.08 -53.42
N LEU A 265 -94.53 -90.82 -53.45
CA LEU A 265 -95.73 -90.41 -54.18
C LEU A 265 -95.54 -90.54 -55.69
N GLN A 266 -94.34 -90.30 -56.21
CA GLN A 266 -94.00 -90.47 -57.62
C GLN A 266 -94.00 -91.96 -58.00
N ASP A 267 -93.50 -92.83 -57.14
CA ASP A 267 -93.57 -94.28 -57.31
C ASP A 267 -95.01 -94.78 -57.23
N ASP A 268 -95.79 -94.25 -56.29
CA ASP A 268 -97.24 -94.48 -56.19
C ASP A 268 -97.98 -93.95 -57.40
N PHE A 269 -97.59 -92.79 -57.95
CA PHE A 269 -98.16 -92.20 -59.15
C PHE A 269 -97.75 -92.97 -60.39
N ASN A 270 -96.53 -93.48 -60.49
CA ASN A 270 -96.11 -94.36 -61.58
C ASN A 270 -96.88 -95.69 -61.50
N SER A 271 -97.01 -96.25 -60.30
CA SER A 271 -97.84 -97.44 -60.02
C SER A 271 -99.31 -97.16 -60.32
N TYR A 272 -99.81 -95.99 -59.97
CA TYR A 272 -101.16 -95.52 -60.29
C TYR A 272 -101.28 -95.23 -61.77
N LYS A 273 -100.28 -94.71 -62.48
CA LYS A 273 -100.27 -94.48 -63.93
C LYS A 273 -100.23 -95.79 -64.67
N ILE A 274 -99.58 -96.82 -64.16
CA ILE A 274 -99.66 -98.18 -64.70
C ILE A 274 -101.08 -98.74 -64.46
N ARG A 275 -101.61 -98.61 -63.24
CA ARG A 275 -103.00 -98.98 -62.91
C ARG A 275 -104.04 -98.15 -63.67
N ALA A 276 -103.78 -96.88 -63.90
CA ALA A 276 -104.64 -95.92 -64.55
C ALA A 276 -104.44 -95.98 -66.04
N GLN A 277 -103.28 -96.31 -66.62
CA GLN A 277 -103.17 -96.68 -68.04
C GLN A 277 -103.83 -98.03 -68.29
N SER A 278 -103.88 -98.92 -67.29
CA SER A 278 -104.72 -100.11 -67.29
C SER A 278 -106.21 -99.77 -67.22
N VAL A 279 -106.62 -98.79 -66.40
CA VAL A 279 -108.02 -98.34 -66.23
C VAL A 279 -108.45 -97.27 -67.26
N LEU A 280 -107.54 -96.55 -67.93
CA LEU A 280 -107.74 -95.51 -68.96
C LEU A 280 -107.62 -96.12 -70.36
N LYS A 281 -107.08 -97.35 -70.47
CA LYS A 281 -107.54 -98.30 -71.49
C LYS A 281 -109.02 -98.69 -71.31
N GLN A 282 -109.58 -98.48 -70.12
CA GLN A 282 -110.91 -98.97 -69.73
C GLN A 282 -111.95 -97.85 -69.55
N HIS A 283 -111.55 -96.59 -69.41
CA HIS A 283 -112.45 -95.45 -69.23
C HIS A 283 -111.86 -94.19 -69.85
N GLN A 284 -112.17 -93.97 -71.13
CA GLN A 284 -112.42 -92.61 -71.61
C GLN A 284 -113.63 -92.06 -70.84
N SER A 285 -113.49 -90.88 -70.22
CA SER A 285 -114.45 -89.75 -70.23
C SER A 285 -114.44 -88.91 -68.93
N VAL A 286 -114.13 -87.62 -69.12
CA VAL A 286 -114.87 -86.43 -68.62
C VAL A 286 -114.60 -85.85 -67.20
N GLN A 287 -113.85 -84.74 -67.24
CA GLN A 287 -114.10 -83.35 -66.72
C GLN A 287 -114.11 -82.95 -65.22
N ARG A 288 -113.20 -81.99 -64.95
CA ARG A 288 -113.31 -80.59 -64.42
C ARG A 288 -113.92 -80.19 -63.06
N GLU A 289 -113.13 -79.30 -62.42
CA GLU A 289 -113.47 -78.01 -61.74
C GLU A 289 -113.96 -77.98 -60.27
N ARG A 290 -113.28 -77.20 -59.38
CA ARG A 290 -113.65 -75.83 -58.93
C ARG A 290 -112.84 -75.31 -57.71
N LEU A 291 -112.63 -73.97 -57.68
CA LEU A 291 -112.07 -73.15 -56.58
C LEU A 291 -113.11 -72.84 -55.46
N PRO A 292 -112.67 -72.53 -54.21
CA PRO A 292 -113.41 -71.73 -53.23
C PRO A 292 -112.78 -70.32 -53.05
N SER A 293 -113.55 -69.24 -53.24
CA SER A 293 -114.27 -68.41 -52.24
C SER A 293 -113.40 -67.37 -51.50
N VAL A 294 -113.84 -66.10 -51.55
CA VAL A 294 -113.06 -64.85 -51.36
C VAL A 294 -113.29 -64.17 -50.00
N VAL A 295 -113.98 -64.82 -49.05
CA VAL A 295 -114.53 -64.11 -47.87
C VAL A 295 -113.53 -64.01 -46.69
N ASP A 296 -112.58 -64.94 -46.54
CA ASP A 296 -111.60 -64.91 -45.43
C ASP A 296 -110.47 -63.87 -45.64
N LYS A 297 -110.16 -63.52 -46.89
CA LYS A 297 -109.11 -62.54 -47.21
C LYS A 297 -109.45 -61.11 -46.77
N GLN A 298 -110.73 -60.77 -46.66
CA GLN A 298 -111.14 -59.41 -46.27
C GLN A 298 -110.88 -59.12 -44.79
N SER A 299 -111.07 -60.11 -43.91
CA SER A 299 -110.81 -59.97 -42.47
C SER A 299 -109.31 -59.89 -42.15
N GLU A 300 -108.48 -60.68 -42.83
CA GLU A 300 -107.02 -60.64 -42.70
C GLU A 300 -106.43 -59.32 -43.24
N LEU A 301 -107.05 -58.77 -44.29
CA LEU A 301 -106.68 -57.45 -44.83
C LEU A 301 -107.04 -56.31 -43.87
N GLU A 302 -108.17 -56.38 -43.14
CA GLU A 302 -108.53 -55.36 -42.16
C GLU A 302 -107.60 -55.36 -40.93
N GLU A 303 -107.24 -56.53 -40.40
CA GLU A 303 -106.31 -56.64 -39.26
C GLU A 303 -104.88 -56.17 -39.63
N THR A 304 -104.45 -56.43 -40.86
CA THR A 304 -103.15 -55.94 -41.35
C THR A 304 -103.15 -54.43 -41.59
N ILE A 305 -104.26 -53.85 -42.02
CA ILE A 305 -104.42 -52.39 -42.14
C ILE A 305 -104.34 -51.71 -40.77
N GLU A 306 -104.90 -52.30 -39.71
CA GLU A 306 -104.84 -51.74 -38.37
C GLU A 306 -103.43 -51.79 -37.78
N LYS A 307 -102.71 -52.91 -37.96
CA LYS A 307 -101.28 -53.02 -37.61
C LYS A 307 -100.41 -52.03 -38.39
N LEU A 308 -100.71 -51.81 -39.68
CA LEU A 308 -100.03 -50.82 -40.50
C LEU A 308 -100.28 -49.38 -40.02
N LYS A 309 -101.49 -49.06 -39.53
CA LYS A 309 -101.76 -47.74 -38.93
C LYS A 309 -100.98 -47.53 -37.65
N LEU A 310 -100.91 -48.54 -36.79
CA LEU A 310 -100.22 -48.45 -35.50
C LEU A 310 -98.71 -48.27 -35.70
N THR A 311 -98.11 -49.06 -36.60
CA THR A 311 -96.69 -48.92 -36.99
C THR A 311 -96.40 -47.58 -37.68
N LEU A 312 -97.32 -47.05 -38.49
CA LEU A 312 -97.18 -45.73 -39.10
C LEU A 312 -97.22 -44.61 -38.06
N GLN A 313 -98.04 -44.75 -37.02
CA GLN A 313 -98.10 -43.79 -35.90
C GLN A 313 -96.85 -43.87 -35.01
N GLU A 314 -96.32 -45.06 -34.73
CA GLU A 314 -95.04 -45.24 -34.04
C GLU A 314 -93.87 -44.64 -34.84
N ALA A 315 -93.83 -44.86 -36.15
CA ALA A 315 -92.85 -44.25 -37.03
C ALA A 315 -92.97 -42.72 -37.04
N HIS A 316 -94.19 -42.17 -37.02
CA HIS A 316 -94.44 -40.74 -36.93
C HIS A 316 -93.90 -40.14 -35.63
N ASN A 317 -94.20 -40.77 -34.48
CA ASN A 317 -93.69 -40.36 -33.17
C ASN A 317 -92.16 -40.42 -33.12
N LYS A 318 -91.56 -41.45 -33.72
CA LYS A 318 -90.10 -41.59 -33.80
C LYS A 318 -89.45 -40.52 -34.67
N ILE A 319 -90.06 -40.16 -35.80
CA ILE A 319 -89.60 -39.05 -36.64
C ILE A 319 -89.70 -37.72 -35.86
N GLN A 320 -90.76 -37.52 -35.07
CA GLN A 320 -90.93 -36.31 -34.28
C GLN A 320 -89.88 -36.20 -33.16
N LEU A 321 -89.57 -37.31 -32.47
CA LEU A 321 -88.51 -37.35 -31.47
C LEU A 321 -87.14 -37.06 -32.09
N LEU A 322 -86.81 -37.75 -33.19
CA LEU A 322 -85.56 -37.52 -33.92
C LEU A 322 -85.42 -36.09 -34.43
N LYS A 323 -86.52 -35.43 -34.81
CA LYS A 323 -86.52 -34.00 -35.17
C LYS A 323 -86.16 -33.13 -33.97
N SER A 324 -86.76 -33.38 -32.80
CA SER A 324 -86.43 -32.61 -31.58
C SER A 324 -84.98 -32.83 -31.14
N GLU A 325 -84.48 -34.06 -31.20
CA GLU A 325 -83.07 -34.37 -30.91
C GLU A 325 -82.13 -33.66 -31.89
N ASN A 326 -82.49 -33.61 -33.18
CA ASN A 326 -81.68 -32.92 -34.18
C ASN A 326 -81.69 -31.39 -33.98
N GLU A 327 -82.81 -30.81 -33.53
CA GLU A 327 -82.87 -29.39 -33.13
C GLU A 327 -82.00 -29.11 -31.90
N ASP A 328 -81.97 -30.00 -30.91
CA ASP A 328 -81.11 -29.86 -29.73
C ASP A 328 -79.63 -30.05 -30.07
N PHE A 329 -79.28 -30.99 -30.94
CA PHE A 329 -77.92 -31.13 -31.47
C PHE A 329 -77.48 -29.89 -32.26
N GLN A 330 -78.38 -29.30 -33.05
CA GLN A 330 -78.10 -28.07 -33.79
C GLN A 330 -77.81 -26.90 -32.83
N ARG A 331 -78.59 -26.75 -31.75
CA ARG A 331 -78.36 -25.72 -30.71
C ARG A 331 -77.02 -25.91 -30.01
N GLU A 332 -76.67 -27.15 -29.68
CA GLU A 332 -75.38 -27.43 -29.04
C GLU A 332 -74.20 -27.18 -30.00
N GLN A 333 -74.36 -27.49 -31.29
CA GLN A 333 -73.38 -27.16 -32.32
C GLN A 333 -73.20 -25.64 -32.46
N ASP A 334 -74.28 -24.87 -32.48
CA ASP A 334 -74.24 -23.41 -32.52
C ASP A 334 -73.57 -22.82 -31.26
N ARG A 335 -73.87 -23.39 -30.08
CA ARG A 335 -73.22 -22.99 -28.83
C ARG A 335 -71.73 -23.30 -28.80
N LEU A 336 -71.34 -24.50 -29.26
CA LEU A 336 -69.92 -24.90 -29.32
C LEU A 336 -69.14 -24.03 -30.31
N THR A 337 -69.73 -23.68 -31.45
CA THR A 337 -69.10 -22.78 -32.42
C THR A 337 -68.95 -21.36 -31.89
N GLU A 338 -69.92 -20.86 -31.13
CA GLU A 338 -69.81 -19.56 -30.43
C GLU A 338 -68.68 -19.56 -29.40
N ILE A 339 -68.58 -20.62 -28.59
CA ILE A 339 -67.50 -20.77 -27.60
C ILE A 339 -66.14 -20.85 -28.30
N GLN A 340 -66.01 -21.64 -29.36
CA GLN A 340 -64.77 -21.74 -30.15
C GLN A 340 -64.37 -20.38 -30.74
N ALA A 341 -65.33 -19.64 -31.30
CA ALA A 341 -65.09 -18.31 -31.85
C ALA A 341 -64.61 -17.31 -30.77
N LYS A 342 -65.20 -17.37 -29.57
CA LYS A 342 -64.79 -16.53 -28.43
C LYS A 342 -63.40 -16.89 -27.94
N THR A 343 -63.11 -18.18 -27.74
CA THR A 343 -61.78 -18.66 -27.32
C THR A 343 -60.70 -18.27 -28.33
N LEU A 344 -60.98 -18.38 -29.64
CA LEU A 344 -60.07 -17.91 -30.70
C LEU A 344 -59.85 -16.40 -30.66
N SER A 345 -60.89 -15.61 -30.41
CA SER A 345 -60.78 -14.15 -30.27
C SER A 345 -59.90 -13.76 -29.08
N GLU A 346 -60.09 -14.42 -27.93
CA GLU A 346 -59.30 -14.19 -26.73
C GLU A 346 -57.84 -14.64 -26.89
N ALA A 347 -57.60 -15.78 -27.57
CA ALA A 347 -56.26 -16.24 -27.91
C ALA A 347 -55.51 -15.22 -28.79
N ARG A 348 -56.17 -14.69 -29.83
CA ARG A 348 -55.60 -13.64 -30.70
C ARG A 348 -55.27 -12.36 -29.95
N LYS A 349 -56.13 -11.93 -29.02
CA LYS A 349 -55.87 -10.74 -28.17
C LYS A 349 -54.67 -10.95 -27.25
N ARG A 350 -54.56 -12.12 -26.61
CA ARG A 350 -53.38 -12.46 -25.79
C ARG A 350 -52.10 -12.51 -26.63
N GLU A 351 -52.18 -13.08 -27.83
CA GLU A 351 -51.04 -13.13 -28.75
C GLU A 351 -50.59 -11.72 -29.17
N GLN A 352 -51.52 -10.82 -29.52
CA GLN A 352 -51.20 -9.42 -29.83
C GLN A 352 -50.56 -8.69 -28.66
N GLU A 353 -51.05 -8.90 -27.44
CA GLU A 353 -50.48 -8.26 -26.24
C GLU A 353 -49.06 -8.77 -25.96
N LEU A 354 -48.82 -10.08 -26.08
CA LEU A 354 -47.46 -10.64 -25.95
C LEU A 354 -46.51 -10.10 -27.01
N ARG A 355 -46.96 -9.99 -28.27
CA ARG A 355 -46.16 -9.38 -29.34
C ARG A 355 -45.83 -7.91 -29.03
N ARG A 356 -46.79 -7.15 -28.49
CA ARG A 356 -46.59 -5.75 -28.08
C ARG A 356 -45.58 -5.63 -26.92
N GLN A 357 -45.66 -6.53 -25.94
CA GLN A 357 -44.73 -6.57 -24.81
C GLN A 357 -43.30 -6.88 -25.27
N HIS A 358 -43.12 -7.90 -26.10
CA HIS A 358 -41.81 -8.21 -26.68
C HIS A 358 -41.25 -7.04 -27.51
N GLN A 359 -42.10 -6.35 -28.26
CA GLN A 359 -41.65 -5.21 -29.05
C GLN A 359 -41.18 -4.03 -28.18
N LEU A 360 -41.86 -3.75 -27.07
CA LEU A 360 -41.43 -2.74 -26.10
C LEU A 360 -40.13 -3.14 -25.37
N GLU A 361 -39.97 -4.42 -25.08
CA GLU A 361 -38.76 -4.93 -24.45
C GLU A 361 -37.54 -4.83 -25.38
N LEU A 362 -37.73 -5.14 -26.67
CA LEU A 362 -36.71 -4.92 -27.70
C LEU A 362 -36.34 -3.44 -27.82
N GLU A 363 -37.33 -2.55 -27.86
CA GLU A 363 -37.10 -1.10 -27.93
C GLU A 363 -36.33 -0.58 -26.70
N LYS A 364 -36.66 -1.10 -25.51
CA LYS A 364 -35.95 -0.75 -24.27
C LYS A 364 -34.50 -1.26 -24.29
N MET A 365 -34.28 -2.51 -24.72
CA MET A 365 -32.94 -3.08 -24.86
C MET A 365 -32.08 -2.31 -25.88
N GLU A 366 -32.68 -1.88 -26.99
CA GLU A 366 -32.01 -1.04 -27.99
C GLU A 366 -31.66 0.34 -27.43
N ALA A 367 -32.57 0.97 -26.70
CA ALA A 367 -32.32 2.24 -26.02
C ALA A 367 -31.19 2.13 -24.97
N ASP A 368 -31.19 1.08 -24.17
CA ASP A 368 -30.15 0.82 -23.16
C ASP A 368 -28.79 0.53 -23.80
N TYR A 369 -28.77 -0.20 -24.92
CA TYR A 369 -27.56 -0.44 -25.71
C TYR A 369 -27.00 0.88 -26.26
N VAL A 370 -27.84 1.70 -26.91
CA VAL A 370 -27.43 3.01 -27.44
C VAL A 370 -26.90 3.91 -26.32
N LYS A 371 -27.59 3.96 -25.18
CA LYS A 371 -27.12 4.75 -24.02
C LYS A 371 -25.74 4.27 -23.55
N ARG A 372 -25.55 2.97 -23.37
CA ARG A 372 -24.26 2.40 -22.92
C ARG A 372 -23.13 2.64 -23.92
N THR A 373 -23.43 2.60 -25.21
CA THR A 373 -22.46 2.95 -26.26
C THR A 373 -22.07 4.42 -26.23
N ASN A 374 -23.04 5.33 -26.00
CA ASN A 374 -22.77 6.76 -25.86
C ASN A 374 -21.94 7.06 -24.60
N ASP A 375 -22.31 6.48 -23.45
CA ASP A 375 -21.56 6.63 -22.20
C ASP A 375 -20.10 6.15 -22.35
N SER A 376 -19.90 5.02 -23.04
CA SER A 376 -18.55 4.51 -23.35
C SER A 376 -17.78 5.43 -24.31
N HIS A 377 -18.47 6.04 -25.27
CA HIS A 377 -17.86 6.96 -26.22
C HIS A 377 -17.44 8.27 -25.54
N ASP A 378 -18.25 8.79 -24.62
CA ASP A 378 -17.93 9.99 -23.85
C ASP A 378 -16.79 9.73 -22.86
N MET A 379 -16.76 8.57 -22.19
CA MET A 379 -15.59 8.17 -21.39
C MET A 379 -14.31 8.06 -22.24
N MET A 380 -14.41 7.51 -23.47
CA MET A 380 -13.26 7.51 -24.38
C MET A 380 -12.82 8.92 -24.74
N LYS A 381 -13.74 9.86 -25.00
CA LYS A 381 -13.41 11.27 -25.25
C LYS A 381 -12.66 11.89 -24.08
N ASP A 382 -13.15 11.68 -22.86
CA ASP A 382 -12.51 12.23 -21.65
C ASP A 382 -11.10 11.68 -21.46
N ILE A 383 -10.89 10.37 -21.65
CA ILE A 383 -9.57 9.74 -21.62
C ILE A 383 -8.66 10.31 -22.72
N THR A 384 -9.19 10.49 -23.95
CA THR A 384 -8.39 11.08 -25.04
C THR A 384 -8.00 12.52 -24.75
N LEU A 385 -8.90 13.32 -24.16
CA LEU A 385 -8.63 14.70 -23.76
C LEU A 385 -7.58 14.78 -22.64
N GLN A 386 -7.67 13.88 -21.65
CA GLN A 386 -6.68 13.78 -20.58
C GLN A 386 -5.30 13.41 -21.13
N ASN A 387 -5.22 12.45 -22.05
CA ASN A 387 -3.98 12.06 -22.72
C ASN A 387 -3.39 13.20 -23.56
N GLU A 388 -4.23 13.94 -24.28
CA GLU A 388 -3.80 15.12 -25.04
C GLU A 388 -3.27 16.21 -24.11
N THR A 389 -3.98 16.50 -23.02
CA THR A 389 -3.56 17.49 -22.01
C THR A 389 -2.22 17.11 -21.38
N LEU A 390 -2.04 15.84 -21.00
CA LEU A 390 -0.77 15.32 -20.48
C LEU A 390 0.35 15.42 -21.52
N SER A 391 0.07 15.09 -22.78
CA SER A 391 1.03 15.19 -23.87
C SER A 391 1.49 16.64 -24.10
N VAL A 392 0.57 17.59 -24.06
CA VAL A 392 0.88 19.02 -24.15
C VAL A 392 1.70 19.48 -22.93
N ALA A 393 1.33 19.08 -21.72
CA ALA A 393 2.07 19.43 -20.51
C ALA A 393 3.52 18.87 -20.53
N PHE A 394 3.71 17.64 -21.00
CA PHE A 394 5.04 17.07 -21.17
C PHE A 394 5.85 17.80 -22.25
N LYS A 395 5.23 18.17 -23.38
CA LYS A 395 5.89 18.97 -24.42
C LYS A 395 6.32 20.34 -23.89
N GLU A 396 5.48 21.02 -23.12
CA GLU A 396 5.81 22.30 -22.49
C GLU A 396 6.95 22.14 -21.46
N ARG A 397 6.93 21.06 -20.67
CA ARG A 397 8.01 20.78 -19.71
C ARG A 397 9.34 20.50 -20.40
N ILE A 398 9.33 19.77 -21.51
CA ILE A 398 10.53 19.54 -22.33
C ILE A 398 11.02 20.86 -22.92
N SER A 399 10.14 21.66 -23.51
CA SER A 399 10.49 22.95 -24.11
C SER A 399 11.08 23.93 -23.10
N THR A 400 10.51 24.02 -21.89
CA THR A 400 11.07 24.86 -20.82
C THR A 400 12.45 24.38 -20.37
N MET A 401 12.64 23.07 -20.22
CA MET A 401 13.94 22.47 -19.89
C MET A 401 14.97 22.71 -21.00
N GLU A 402 14.59 22.59 -22.27
CA GLU A 402 15.45 22.91 -23.42
C GLU A 402 15.86 24.39 -23.41
N ALA A 403 14.92 25.30 -23.18
CA ALA A 403 15.20 26.73 -23.10
C ALA A 403 16.13 27.09 -21.93
N ASP A 404 15.97 26.45 -20.76
CA ASP A 404 16.85 26.67 -19.61
C ASP A 404 18.25 26.09 -19.83
N HIS A 405 18.35 24.93 -20.49
CA HIS A 405 19.64 24.39 -20.94
C HIS A 405 20.31 25.32 -21.95
N GLU A 406 19.58 25.85 -22.93
CA GLU A 406 20.11 26.78 -23.93
C GLU A 406 20.62 28.08 -23.28
N ARG A 407 19.88 28.63 -22.30
CA ARG A 407 20.33 29.77 -21.49
C ARG A 407 21.60 29.45 -20.72
N SER A 408 21.65 28.30 -20.06
CA SER A 408 22.82 27.86 -19.28
C SER A 408 24.05 27.69 -20.18
N MET A 409 23.88 27.05 -21.33
CA MET A 409 24.91 26.89 -22.35
C MET A 409 25.39 28.25 -22.88
N SER A 410 24.48 29.20 -23.13
CA SER A 410 24.84 30.55 -23.56
C SER A 410 25.67 31.30 -22.50
N ILE A 411 25.32 31.19 -21.22
CA ILE A 411 26.08 31.78 -20.12
C ILE A 411 27.48 31.17 -20.04
N LEU A 412 27.58 29.83 -20.06
CA LEU A 412 28.85 29.11 -20.07
C LEU A 412 29.72 29.49 -21.28
N GLN A 413 29.12 29.62 -22.45
CA GLN A 413 29.81 30.02 -23.68
C GLN A 413 30.32 31.47 -23.59
N ASN A 414 29.54 32.38 -23.00
CA ASN A 414 29.96 33.76 -22.75
C ASN A 414 31.12 33.83 -21.73
N GLN A 415 31.06 33.05 -20.65
CA GLN A 415 32.17 32.95 -19.67
C GLN A 415 33.44 32.37 -20.31
N LEU A 416 33.29 31.34 -21.14
CA LEU A 416 34.42 30.73 -21.84
C LEU A 416 35.03 31.72 -22.84
N GLN A 417 34.20 32.55 -23.49
CA GLN A 417 34.66 33.63 -24.35
C GLN A 417 35.39 34.73 -23.57
N SER A 418 34.90 35.13 -22.39
CA SER A 418 35.57 36.13 -21.55
C SER A 418 36.91 35.61 -21.03
N TYR A 419 36.99 34.35 -20.57
CA TYR A 419 38.25 33.73 -20.17
C TYR A 419 39.23 33.59 -21.33
N LYS A 420 38.74 33.28 -22.54
CA LYS A 420 39.59 33.28 -23.75
C LYS A 420 40.17 34.67 -24.02
N GLN A 421 39.36 35.72 -23.94
CA GLN A 421 39.83 37.10 -24.11
C GLN A 421 40.85 37.49 -23.04
N GLU A 422 40.62 37.11 -21.79
CA GLU A 422 41.56 37.35 -20.68
C GLU A 422 42.88 36.61 -20.89
N ILE A 423 42.84 35.34 -21.28
CA ILE A 423 44.03 34.56 -21.66
C ILE A 423 44.79 35.24 -22.80
N GLU A 424 44.09 35.76 -23.80
CA GLU A 424 44.71 36.45 -24.94
C GLU A 424 45.33 37.79 -24.54
N GLN A 425 44.69 38.55 -23.66
CA GLN A 425 45.27 39.76 -23.06
C GLN A 425 46.52 39.43 -22.23
N LEU A 426 46.48 38.37 -21.42
CA LEU A 426 47.63 37.90 -20.64
C LEU A 426 48.77 37.44 -21.55
N LYS A 427 48.48 36.69 -22.63
CA LYS A 427 49.46 36.30 -23.65
C LYS A 427 50.11 37.53 -24.29
N ASN A 428 49.32 38.52 -24.73
CA ASN A 428 49.84 39.75 -25.32
C ASN A 428 50.69 40.56 -24.32
N ARG A 429 50.33 40.54 -23.03
CA ARG A 429 51.11 41.16 -21.95
C ARG A 429 52.44 40.44 -21.71
N ILE A 430 52.44 39.11 -21.70
CA ILE A 430 53.64 38.28 -21.62
C ILE A 430 54.55 38.52 -22.83
N GLU A 431 53.99 38.60 -24.04
CA GLU A 431 54.72 38.88 -25.28
C GLU A 431 55.35 40.28 -25.26
N SER A 432 54.60 41.28 -24.76
CA SER A 432 55.11 42.65 -24.57
C SER A 432 56.23 42.71 -23.53
N LEU A 433 56.11 41.95 -22.43
CA LEU A 433 57.16 41.82 -21.41
C LEU A 433 58.38 41.08 -21.95
N ARG A 434 58.19 40.07 -22.80
CA ARG A 434 59.28 39.39 -23.53
C ARG A 434 59.98 40.35 -24.50
N GLN A 435 59.26 41.16 -25.26
CA GLN A 435 59.86 42.17 -26.14
C GLN A 435 60.64 43.23 -25.35
N MET A 436 60.19 43.62 -24.16
CA MET A 436 60.97 44.49 -23.27
C MET A 436 62.20 43.80 -22.65
N HIS A 437 62.23 42.46 -22.61
CA HIS A 437 63.38 41.68 -22.15
C HIS A 437 64.39 41.33 -23.28
N VAL A 438 64.13 41.70 -24.54
CA VAL A 438 65.00 41.40 -25.69
C VAL A 438 66.04 42.51 -25.99
N GLU A 439 66.01 43.65 -25.27
CA GLU A 439 67.06 44.69 -25.39
C GLU A 439 68.27 44.48 -24.47
N HIS A 440 68.24 43.51 -23.54
CA HIS A 440 69.40 43.14 -22.72
C HIS A 440 69.78 41.67 -22.91
N GLU A 441 71.05 41.48 -23.31
CA GLU A 441 71.81 40.23 -23.42
C GLU A 441 71.83 39.53 -24.79
N LYS A 442 72.83 39.96 -25.58
CA LYS A 442 73.57 39.12 -26.53
C LYS A 442 74.52 38.18 -25.76
N GLU A 443 74.59 36.92 -26.18
CA GLU A 443 75.78 36.03 -26.33
C GLU A 443 75.43 34.54 -26.09
N THR A 444 75.27 33.80 -27.20
CA THR A 444 75.75 32.41 -27.56
C THR A 444 76.03 31.32 -26.49
N PRO A 445 76.15 30.01 -26.85
CA PRO A 445 75.34 29.15 -27.73
C PRO A 445 75.11 27.70 -27.17
N GLN A 446 74.22 26.94 -27.85
CA GLN A 446 74.19 25.47 -27.99
C GLN A 446 74.08 24.54 -26.77
N PHE A 447 72.91 23.90 -26.61
CA PHE A 447 72.80 22.47 -26.30
C PHE A 447 71.59 21.87 -27.02
N ALA A 448 71.80 20.71 -27.64
CA ALA A 448 70.82 19.92 -28.39
C ALA A 448 69.79 19.23 -27.48
N PRO A 449 68.64 18.84 -28.04
CA PRO A 449 68.13 17.47 -27.84
C PRO A 449 67.71 16.87 -29.20
N ILE A 450 68.30 15.76 -29.63
CA ILE A 450 67.85 14.38 -29.37
C ILE A 450 66.37 14.15 -29.70
N ASN A 451 66.20 13.83 -30.98
CA ASN A 451 65.46 12.72 -31.57
C ASN A 451 64.08 12.31 -31.03
N GLU A 452 63.13 12.51 -31.94
CA GLU A 452 61.81 11.92 -32.12
C GLU A 452 61.66 10.47 -31.63
N SER A 453 60.68 10.28 -30.74
CA SER A 453 59.72 9.17 -30.79
C SER A 453 58.51 9.52 -29.93
N ASN A 454 57.33 9.12 -30.41
CA ASN A 454 55.99 9.27 -29.84
C ASN A 454 55.23 10.55 -30.22
N LYS A 455 54.63 10.49 -31.42
CA LYS A 455 53.38 11.17 -31.73
C LYS A 455 52.25 10.42 -31.03
N ASP A 456 51.77 10.92 -29.90
CA ASP A 456 50.43 10.61 -29.42
C ASP A 456 49.56 11.86 -29.59
N GLU A 457 48.73 11.83 -30.63
CA GLU A 457 47.62 12.74 -30.83
C GLU A 457 46.58 12.52 -29.71
N ILE A 458 46.66 13.34 -28.66
CA ILE A 458 45.58 13.45 -27.68
C ILE A 458 44.46 14.29 -28.30
N SER A 459 43.58 13.59 -29.02
CA SER A 459 42.25 14.08 -29.38
C SER A 459 41.37 14.03 -28.13
N TRP A 460 41.10 15.20 -27.56
CA TRP A 460 40.08 15.39 -26.54
C TRP A 460 38.70 15.18 -27.15
N SER A 461 38.15 13.98 -27.01
CA SER A 461 36.72 13.72 -27.22
C SER A 461 36.05 13.41 -25.89
N SER A 462 35.01 14.19 -25.66
CA SER A 462 34.07 14.22 -24.55
C SER A 462 33.65 12.86 -24.00
N ALA A 463 33.66 12.81 -22.66
CA ALA A 463 32.62 12.29 -21.79
C ALA A 463 31.42 11.57 -22.45
N GLU A 464 31.24 10.33 -21.98
CA GLU A 464 29.98 9.69 -21.64
C GLU A 464 28.92 9.52 -22.74
N ARG A 465 28.94 8.35 -23.38
CA ARG A 465 27.74 7.65 -23.81
C ARG A 465 27.86 6.18 -23.48
N GLN A 466 27.02 5.69 -22.57
CA GLN A 466 26.68 4.28 -22.51
C GLN A 466 25.16 4.12 -22.39
N GLN A 467 24.61 3.58 -23.47
CA GLN A 467 23.50 2.63 -23.57
C GLN A 467 22.36 2.79 -22.56
N GLY A 468 21.28 3.42 -23.05
CA GLY A 468 19.94 3.03 -22.64
C GLY A 468 19.56 1.72 -23.32
N GLU A 469 19.31 0.70 -22.52
CA GLU A 469 18.52 -0.48 -22.89
C GLU A 469 17.55 -0.76 -21.74
N GLY A 470 16.26 -0.77 -22.05
CA GLY A 470 15.22 -1.19 -21.11
C GLY A 470 13.92 -0.40 -21.24
N SER A 471 13.12 -0.70 -22.28
CA SER A 471 11.65 -0.88 -22.23
C SER A 471 11.05 -0.74 -23.64
N GLU A 472 11.14 -1.81 -24.42
CA GLU A 472 10.27 -2.00 -25.58
C GLU A 472 9.01 -2.76 -25.13
N SER A 473 7.84 -2.13 -25.24
CA SER A 473 6.54 -2.81 -25.28
C SER A 473 5.50 -1.87 -25.85
N ALA A 474 5.37 -1.86 -27.18
CA ALA A 474 4.07 -1.74 -27.85
C ALA A 474 4.18 -2.15 -29.33
N SER A 475 3.24 -3.05 -29.70
CA SER A 475 2.62 -3.20 -31.03
C SER A 475 3.17 -4.27 -31.98
N ASN A 476 2.55 -5.45 -31.87
CA ASN A 476 1.86 -6.19 -32.94
C ASN A 476 2.64 -6.59 -34.21
N ASP A 477 2.95 -7.88 -34.38
CA ASP A 477 2.32 -8.72 -35.43
C ASP A 477 2.84 -10.19 -35.50
N HIS A 478 1.88 -11.13 -35.54
CA HIS A 478 1.88 -12.48 -36.16
C HIS A 478 2.70 -13.67 -35.58
N GLN A 479 1.97 -14.57 -34.86
CA GLN A 479 2.00 -16.06 -34.90
C GLN A 479 3.23 -16.87 -34.36
N PRO A 480 3.11 -18.18 -34.01
CA PRO A 480 2.62 -18.72 -32.73
C PRO A 480 3.65 -19.68 -32.02
N ASN A 481 3.31 -20.16 -30.82
CA ASN A 481 4.06 -21.09 -29.92
C ASN A 481 5.24 -20.43 -29.18
N ASP A 482 5.45 -20.55 -27.87
CA ASP A 482 5.19 -21.66 -26.96
C ASP A 482 5.06 -21.10 -25.51
N VAL A 483 4.09 -21.60 -24.74
CA VAL A 483 3.76 -21.05 -23.42
C VAL A 483 4.67 -21.68 -22.35
N ALA A 484 5.78 -21.02 -22.04
CA ALA A 484 6.53 -21.32 -20.81
C ALA A 484 5.87 -20.59 -19.62
N VAL A 485 4.96 -21.31 -18.95
CA VAL A 485 4.36 -20.88 -17.67
C VAL A 485 5.48 -20.65 -16.65
N LYS A 486 5.64 -19.42 -16.18
CA LYS A 486 6.52 -19.10 -15.05
C LYS A 486 5.93 -19.74 -13.80
N THR A 487 6.66 -20.64 -13.16
CA THR A 487 6.24 -21.32 -11.93
C THR A 487 6.21 -20.36 -10.75
N LEU A 488 5.26 -20.59 -9.85
CA LEU A 488 4.97 -19.78 -8.65
C LEU A 488 6.22 -19.56 -7.77
N GLU A 489 7.19 -20.49 -7.81
CA GLU A 489 8.48 -20.39 -7.13
C GLU A 489 9.34 -19.20 -7.58
N ASN A 490 9.32 -18.82 -8.86
CA ASN A 490 10.10 -17.67 -9.35
C ASN A 490 9.51 -16.31 -8.90
N VAL A 491 8.23 -16.31 -8.50
CA VAL A 491 7.54 -15.13 -7.97
C VAL A 491 7.67 -15.07 -6.44
N LEU A 492 7.67 -16.23 -5.77
CA LEU A 492 7.82 -16.32 -4.31
C LEU A 492 9.28 -16.15 -3.84
N PHE A 493 10.26 -16.65 -4.57
CA PHE A 493 11.67 -16.66 -4.19
C PHE A 493 12.52 -15.93 -5.23
N GLY A 494 12.30 -14.63 -5.40
CA GLY A 494 13.11 -13.79 -6.29
C GLY A 494 14.59 -14.17 -6.23
N SER A 495 15.13 -14.59 -7.39
CA SER A 495 16.47 -15.09 -7.67
C SER A 495 17.42 -15.17 -6.47
N SER A 496 17.24 -16.20 -5.64
CA SER A 496 18.19 -16.56 -4.58
C SER A 496 19.32 -17.39 -5.17
N SER A 497 20.15 -16.77 -6.02
CA SER A 497 21.40 -17.37 -6.46
C SER A 497 22.36 -16.26 -6.83
N ASN A 498 23.13 -15.79 -5.84
CA ASN A 498 24.49 -15.25 -6.02
C ASN A 498 25.17 -15.03 -4.65
N TYR A 499 25.13 -16.03 -3.77
CA TYR A 499 26.08 -16.13 -2.67
C TYR A 499 27.27 -16.96 -3.13
N ASN A 500 28.20 -16.33 -3.86
CA ASN A 500 29.60 -16.79 -3.95
C ASN A 500 30.43 -15.82 -4.80
N ARG A 501 30.79 -14.68 -4.23
CA ARG A 501 32.06 -14.03 -4.56
C ARG A 501 32.39 -13.00 -3.50
N SER A 502 33.28 -13.36 -2.58
CA SER A 502 34.53 -12.62 -2.32
C SER A 502 35.20 -13.13 -1.06
N SER A 503 36.22 -13.96 -1.24
CA SER A 503 37.36 -14.00 -0.31
C SER A 503 38.46 -13.11 -0.88
N SER A 504 38.80 -12.12 -0.07
CA SER A 504 39.77 -11.02 -0.17
C SER A 504 41.20 -11.35 -0.62
N SER A 505 41.76 -10.43 -1.40
CA SER A 505 43.15 -9.91 -1.37
C SER A 505 43.13 -8.66 -2.28
N THR A 506 43.58 -7.45 -1.96
CA THR A 506 44.68 -6.94 -1.13
C THR A 506 44.44 -5.44 -0.81
N ASN A 507 45.30 -4.90 0.08
CA ASN A 507 45.73 -3.51 0.21
C ASN A 507 45.01 -2.59 1.21
N SER A 508 45.66 -2.54 2.37
CA SER A 508 45.76 -1.44 3.32
C SER A 508 46.15 -0.11 2.67
N ASP A 509 45.26 0.88 2.77
CA ASP A 509 45.52 2.27 3.19
C ASP A 509 44.35 3.14 2.75
N LYS A 510 43.33 3.22 3.61
CA LYS A 510 42.31 4.29 3.54
C LYS A 510 42.09 4.89 4.92
N PRO A 511 41.97 6.23 5.02
CA PRO A 511 41.87 6.92 6.29
C PRO A 511 40.65 6.44 7.09
N ARG A 512 40.85 6.21 8.40
CA ARG A 512 39.87 5.62 9.34
C ARG A 512 38.48 6.25 9.32
N HIS A 513 38.31 7.48 8.85
CA HIS A 513 37.01 8.16 8.76
C HIS A 513 36.11 7.62 7.64
N VAL A 514 36.68 7.17 6.52
CA VAL A 514 35.91 6.70 5.34
C VAL A 514 35.34 5.30 5.59
N LEU A 515 36.00 4.50 6.43
CA LEU A 515 35.51 3.16 6.81
C LEU A 515 34.28 3.18 7.73
N PHE A 516 34.10 4.23 8.55
CA PHE A 516 32.91 4.36 9.40
C PHE A 516 31.70 4.83 8.61
N GLU A 517 31.90 5.71 7.63
CA GLU A 517 30.83 6.22 6.78
C GLU A 517 30.37 5.15 5.78
N ASP A 518 31.30 4.38 5.20
CA ASP A 518 30.98 3.21 4.37
C ASP A 518 30.26 2.11 5.18
N ALA A 519 30.67 1.87 6.44
CA ALA A 519 30.00 0.91 7.32
C ALA A 519 28.62 1.37 7.79
N GLU A 520 28.41 2.67 7.99
CA GLU A 520 27.12 3.24 8.36
C GLU A 520 26.14 3.24 7.19
N ILE A 521 26.61 3.53 5.98
CA ILE A 521 25.82 3.40 4.73
C ILE A 521 25.43 1.92 4.51
N GLU A 522 26.36 0.99 4.73
CA GLU A 522 26.07 -0.45 4.61
C GLU A 522 25.09 -0.91 5.71
N ARG A 523 25.21 -0.39 6.93
CA ARG A 523 24.26 -0.65 8.03
C ARG A 523 22.87 -0.14 7.69
N GLN A 524 22.74 1.07 7.14
CA GLN A 524 21.47 1.64 6.69
C GLN A 524 20.85 0.83 5.55
N ARG A 525 21.65 0.39 4.57
CA ARG A 525 21.19 -0.51 3.50
C ARG A 525 20.67 -1.84 4.04
N LEU A 526 21.41 -2.47 4.96
CA LEU A 526 20.98 -3.70 5.61
C LEU A 526 19.70 -3.48 6.42
N GLU A 527 19.55 -2.35 7.10
CA GLU A 527 18.34 -2.01 7.87
C GLU A 527 17.12 -1.77 6.96
N GLU A 528 17.32 -1.15 5.80
CA GLU A 528 16.30 -1.07 4.75
C GLU A 528 15.93 -2.44 4.17
N GLU A 529 16.91 -3.31 3.90
CA GLU A 529 16.66 -4.66 3.41
C GLU A 529 15.93 -5.52 4.45
N ILE A 530 16.30 -5.40 5.73
CA ILE A 530 15.60 -6.03 6.86
C ILE A 530 14.16 -5.49 6.96
N SER A 531 13.96 -4.19 6.77
CA SER A 531 12.63 -3.59 6.78
C SER A 531 11.77 -4.07 5.61
N LYS A 532 12.35 -4.14 4.40
CA LYS A 532 11.69 -4.67 3.19
C LYS A 532 11.34 -6.15 3.34
N THR A 533 12.26 -6.96 3.87
CA THR A 533 12.01 -8.40 4.11
C THR A 533 10.97 -8.62 5.21
N LYS A 534 10.99 -7.82 6.28
CA LYS A 534 9.95 -7.85 7.33
C LYS A 534 8.58 -7.48 6.78
N TYR A 535 8.49 -6.46 5.92
CA TYR A 535 7.24 -6.10 5.25
C TYR A 535 6.74 -7.23 4.34
N ARG A 536 7.64 -7.84 3.55
CA ARG A 536 7.30 -9.00 2.70
C ARG A 536 6.81 -10.16 3.55
N LEU A 537 7.47 -10.48 4.66
CA LEU A 537 7.08 -11.55 5.58
C LEU A 537 5.70 -11.29 6.19
N LEU A 538 5.40 -10.06 6.60
CA LEU A 538 4.09 -9.69 7.12
C LEU A 538 3.01 -9.88 6.04
N ASN A 539 3.24 -9.37 4.84
CA ASN A 539 2.31 -9.53 3.72
C ASN A 539 2.10 -11.02 3.34
N THR A 540 3.15 -11.83 3.32
CA THR A 540 2.99 -13.28 3.02
C THR A 540 2.29 -14.01 4.15
N THR A 541 2.49 -13.60 5.41
CA THR A 541 1.77 -14.17 6.55
C THR A 541 0.28 -13.82 6.49
N GLU A 542 -0.05 -12.59 6.11
CA GLU A 542 -1.44 -12.15 5.93
C GLU A 542 -2.12 -12.90 4.77
N LEU A 543 -1.46 -13.00 3.61
CA LEU A 543 -1.95 -13.78 2.47
C LEU A 543 -2.09 -15.27 2.81
N LEU A 544 -1.18 -15.84 3.59
CA LEU A 544 -1.26 -17.22 4.05
C LEU A 544 -2.47 -17.41 4.97
N ASN A 545 -2.67 -16.52 5.95
CA ASN A 545 -3.82 -16.57 6.84
C ASN A 545 -5.15 -16.41 6.08
N GLU A 546 -5.22 -15.49 5.11
CA GLU A 546 -6.39 -15.33 4.23
C GLU A 546 -6.62 -16.60 3.38
N SER A 547 -5.55 -17.21 2.87
CA SER A 547 -5.62 -18.48 2.13
C SER A 547 -6.09 -19.64 3.01
N GLU A 548 -5.58 -19.75 4.25
CA GLU A 548 -5.99 -20.76 5.22
C GLU A 548 -7.46 -20.60 5.59
N LEU A 549 -7.91 -19.37 5.87
CA LEU A 549 -9.32 -19.07 6.17
C LEU A 549 -10.23 -19.43 5.00
N ASN A 550 -9.84 -19.07 3.78
CA ASN A 550 -10.57 -19.43 2.56
C ASN A 550 -10.60 -20.96 2.35
N ASN A 551 -9.50 -21.66 2.66
CA ASN A 551 -9.44 -23.11 2.56
C ASN A 551 -10.38 -23.81 3.56
N VAL A 552 -10.45 -23.32 4.81
CA VAL A 552 -11.39 -23.81 5.83
C VAL A 552 -12.83 -23.59 5.35
N ARG A 553 -13.15 -22.39 4.87
CA ARG A 553 -14.48 -22.07 4.36
C ARG A 553 -14.89 -22.93 3.15
N LEU A 554 -13.98 -23.16 2.21
CA LEU A 554 -14.21 -24.04 1.07
C LEU A 554 -14.39 -25.49 1.52
N SER A 555 -13.60 -25.96 2.49
CA SER A 555 -13.71 -27.31 3.05
C SER A 555 -15.06 -27.52 3.75
N GLU A 556 -15.56 -26.53 4.49
CA GLU A 556 -16.89 -26.56 5.11
C GLU A 556 -18.00 -26.59 4.06
N GLN A 557 -17.92 -25.74 3.02
CA GLN A 557 -18.87 -25.77 1.91
C GLN A 557 -18.88 -27.11 1.19
N VAL A 558 -17.71 -27.71 0.95
CA VAL A 558 -17.60 -29.04 0.36
C VAL A 558 -18.22 -30.10 1.27
N ALA A 559 -18.05 -30.00 2.58
CA ALA A 559 -18.68 -30.92 3.53
C ALA A 559 -20.22 -30.79 3.51
N LEU A 560 -20.74 -29.56 3.53
CA LEU A 560 -22.18 -29.27 3.45
C LEU A 560 -22.79 -29.75 2.13
N LEU A 561 -22.15 -29.45 1.00
CA LEU A 561 -22.62 -29.89 -0.32
C LEU A 561 -22.59 -31.40 -0.46
N LYS A 562 -21.54 -32.07 0.03
CA LYS A 562 -21.49 -33.54 0.06
C LYS A 562 -22.61 -34.13 0.89
N GLU A 563 -22.93 -33.52 2.05
CA GLU A 563 -24.05 -34.01 2.87
C GLU A 563 -25.40 -33.71 2.23
N GLU A 564 -25.58 -32.58 1.55
CA GLU A 564 -26.82 -32.29 0.83
C GLU A 564 -27.00 -33.21 -0.38
N ILE A 565 -25.94 -33.53 -1.12
CA ILE A 565 -25.97 -34.55 -2.18
C ILE A 565 -26.37 -35.90 -1.59
N ARG A 566 -25.70 -36.36 -0.52
CA ARG A 566 -26.07 -37.61 0.16
C ARG A 566 -27.51 -37.59 0.66
N ARG A 567 -28.00 -36.46 1.17
CA ARG A 567 -29.38 -36.30 1.62
C ARG A 567 -30.36 -36.39 0.45
N MET A 568 -30.07 -35.74 -0.68
CA MET A 568 -30.88 -35.82 -1.89
C MET A 568 -30.88 -37.24 -2.47
N GLU A 569 -29.73 -37.91 -2.56
CA GLU A 569 -29.62 -39.30 -2.99
C GLU A 569 -30.47 -40.22 -2.11
N ARG A 570 -30.35 -40.10 -0.77
CA ARG A 570 -31.20 -40.85 0.18
C ARG A 570 -32.70 -40.54 -0.01
N ASN A 571 -33.06 -39.32 -0.42
CA ASN A 571 -34.45 -38.94 -0.66
C ASN A 571 -35.01 -39.55 -1.96
N VAL A 572 -34.20 -39.58 -3.03
CA VAL A 572 -34.54 -40.24 -4.29
C VAL A 572 -34.69 -41.75 -4.08
N GLU A 573 -33.77 -42.38 -3.36
CA GLU A 573 -33.86 -43.80 -3.02
C GLU A 573 -35.07 -44.11 -2.11
N ARG A 574 -35.44 -43.18 -1.22
CA ARG A 574 -36.70 -43.27 -0.46
C ARG A 574 -37.94 -43.21 -1.35
N ALA A 575 -37.91 -42.41 -2.41
CA ALA A 575 -39.03 -42.33 -3.36
C ALA A 575 -39.25 -43.66 -4.11
N ASP A 576 -38.17 -44.36 -4.47
CA ASP A 576 -38.23 -45.68 -5.11
C ASP A 576 -38.77 -46.78 -4.17
N SER A 577 -38.51 -46.64 -2.87
CA SER A 577 -38.99 -47.57 -1.83
C SER A 577 -40.40 -47.28 -1.30
N ILE A 578 -41.13 -46.31 -1.86
CA ILE A 578 -42.53 -45.98 -1.51
C ILE A 578 -43.49 -47.18 -1.71
N SER A 579 -43.17 -48.11 -2.60
CA SER A 579 -43.95 -49.35 -2.78
C SER A 579 -43.93 -50.26 -1.52
N ASN A 580 -42.94 -50.09 -0.63
CA ASN A 580 -42.74 -50.89 0.57
C ASN A 580 -43.32 -50.26 1.85
N LEU A 581 -44.15 -49.22 1.75
CA LEU A 581 -44.68 -48.50 2.92
C LEU A 581 -45.48 -49.38 3.90
N GLU A 582 -46.26 -50.36 3.42
CA GLU A 582 -46.97 -51.31 4.29
C GLU A 582 -46.01 -52.25 5.05
N TYR A 583 -44.92 -52.68 4.40
CA TYR A 583 -43.89 -53.47 5.07
C TYR A 583 -43.15 -52.63 6.12
N LEU A 584 -42.76 -51.41 5.77
CA LEU A 584 -42.11 -50.47 6.67
C LEU A 584 -42.98 -50.17 7.90
N LYS A 585 -44.28 -49.94 7.70
CA LYS A 585 -45.26 -49.78 8.78
C LYS A 585 -45.25 -50.98 9.73
N ASN A 586 -45.24 -52.21 9.21
CA ASN A 586 -45.18 -53.41 10.03
C ASN A 586 -43.86 -53.54 10.79
N VAL A 587 -42.73 -53.18 10.17
CA VAL A 587 -41.40 -53.18 10.81
C VAL A 587 -41.30 -52.12 11.91
N ILE A 588 -41.82 -50.90 11.68
CA ILE A 588 -41.86 -49.82 12.67
C ILE A 588 -42.76 -50.22 13.85
N LEU A 589 -43.96 -50.74 13.58
CA LEU A 589 -44.86 -51.23 14.63
C LEU A 589 -44.18 -52.34 15.45
N LYS A 590 -43.51 -53.29 14.79
CA LYS A 590 -42.76 -54.35 15.48
C LYS A 590 -41.61 -53.77 16.31
N PHE A 591 -40.88 -52.77 15.80
CA PHE A 591 -39.79 -52.10 16.51
C PHE A 591 -40.26 -51.45 17.82
N PHE A 592 -41.43 -50.80 17.83
CA PHE A 592 -41.99 -50.19 19.04
C PHE A 592 -42.61 -51.21 20.01
N VAL A 593 -43.23 -52.27 19.50
CA VAL A 593 -43.95 -53.27 20.33
C VAL A 593 -43.00 -54.25 21.02
N LEU A 594 -41.92 -54.66 20.36
CA LEU A 594 -40.93 -55.57 20.95
C LEU A 594 -40.30 -54.92 22.18
N ARG A 595 -40.11 -55.65 23.28
CA ARG A 595 -39.50 -55.12 24.52
C ARG A 595 -38.02 -55.46 24.64
N THR A 596 -37.58 -56.50 23.94
CA THR A 596 -36.20 -56.98 23.96
C THR A 596 -35.28 -56.08 23.13
N ALA A 597 -34.23 -55.53 23.75
CA ALA A 597 -33.23 -54.70 23.07
C ALA A 597 -32.55 -55.41 21.90
N TYR A 598 -32.28 -56.71 22.05
CA TYR A 598 -31.65 -57.53 21.01
C TYR A 598 -32.51 -57.62 19.73
N GLU A 599 -33.82 -57.83 19.87
CA GLU A 599 -34.74 -57.94 18.72
C GLU A 599 -34.96 -56.58 18.04
N ARG A 600 -34.94 -55.48 18.82
CA ARG A 600 -34.95 -54.11 18.26
C ARG A 600 -33.69 -53.83 17.45
N LEU A 601 -32.51 -54.19 17.97
CA LEU A 601 -31.24 -54.03 17.26
C LEU A 601 -31.22 -54.81 15.93
N GLN A 602 -31.85 -55.99 15.85
CA GLN A 602 -31.97 -56.75 14.61
C GLN A 602 -32.87 -56.08 13.56
N LEU A 603 -33.82 -55.24 13.97
CA LEU A 603 -34.69 -54.50 13.05
C LEU A 603 -34.06 -53.18 12.55
N ILE A 604 -33.02 -52.67 13.20
CA ILE A 604 -32.34 -51.43 12.79
C ILE A 604 -31.75 -51.53 11.39
N PRO A 605 -31.03 -52.58 10.98
CA PRO A 605 -30.55 -52.71 9.60
C PRO A 605 -31.66 -52.64 8.55
N VAL A 606 -32.84 -53.19 8.87
CA VAL A 606 -34.01 -53.14 7.99
C VAL A 606 -34.60 -51.73 7.91
N LEU A 607 -34.65 -51.01 9.04
CA LEU A 607 -35.08 -49.61 9.06
C LEU A 607 -34.08 -48.70 8.33
N VAL A 608 -32.77 -48.93 8.48
CA VAL A 608 -31.72 -48.18 7.79
C VAL A 608 -31.83 -48.36 6.27
N THR A 609 -32.09 -49.57 5.78
CA THR A 609 -32.22 -49.82 4.34
C THR A 609 -33.53 -49.28 3.76
N MET A 610 -34.65 -49.39 4.49
CA MET A 610 -35.96 -48.94 4.01
C MET A 610 -36.16 -47.42 4.12
N LEU A 611 -35.60 -46.77 5.16
CA LEU A 611 -35.70 -45.31 5.35
C LEU A 611 -34.47 -44.54 4.89
N LYS A 612 -33.42 -45.23 4.44
CA LYS A 612 -32.13 -44.61 4.04
C LYS A 612 -31.65 -43.62 5.09
N LEU A 613 -31.54 -44.12 6.32
CA LEU A 613 -31.13 -43.32 7.48
C LEU A 613 -29.65 -42.94 7.38
N SER A 614 -29.29 -41.77 7.89
CA SER A 614 -27.89 -41.36 8.02
C SER A 614 -27.18 -42.22 9.08
N PRO A 615 -25.84 -42.29 9.05
CA PRO A 615 -25.07 -42.94 10.11
C PRO A 615 -25.39 -42.38 11.51
N ASP A 616 -25.66 -41.07 11.61
CA ASP A 616 -26.03 -40.41 12.87
C ASP A 616 -27.44 -40.83 13.34
N GLU A 617 -28.39 -40.93 12.42
CA GLU A 617 -29.75 -41.40 12.70
C GLU A 617 -29.76 -42.88 13.11
N GLN A 618 -28.95 -43.70 12.45
CA GLN A 618 -28.71 -45.09 12.85
C GLN A 618 -28.11 -45.17 14.26
N ALA A 619 -27.11 -44.34 14.57
CA ALA A 619 -26.50 -44.30 15.90
C ALA A 619 -27.51 -43.90 16.99
N LYS A 620 -28.41 -42.94 16.69
CA LYS A 620 -29.53 -42.58 17.57
C LYS A 620 -30.47 -43.76 17.81
N LEU A 621 -30.87 -44.49 16.77
CA LEU A 621 -31.73 -45.68 16.90
C LEU A 621 -31.06 -46.80 17.70
N VAL A 622 -29.76 -47.02 17.51
CA VAL A 622 -28.98 -48.00 18.30
C VAL A 622 -28.97 -47.60 19.78
N ARG A 623 -28.75 -46.31 20.08
CA ARG A 623 -28.78 -45.80 21.45
C ARG A 623 -30.16 -45.98 22.09
N VAL A 624 -31.25 -45.68 21.36
CA VAL A 624 -32.63 -45.86 21.84
C VAL A 624 -32.94 -47.33 22.10
N ALA A 625 -32.56 -48.23 21.18
CA ALA A 625 -32.78 -49.67 21.35
C ALA A 625 -32.03 -50.24 22.57
N GLN A 626 -30.85 -49.71 22.89
CA GLN A 626 -30.06 -50.10 24.07
C GLN A 626 -30.59 -49.51 25.38
N GLN A 627 -31.11 -48.28 25.38
CA GLN A 627 -31.64 -47.62 26.58
C GLN A 627 -32.91 -48.27 27.12
N THR A 628 -33.71 -48.92 26.27
CA THR A 628 -34.94 -49.59 26.70
C THR A 628 -34.71 -50.88 27.49
N SER A 629 -33.47 -51.40 27.51
CA SER A 629 -33.06 -52.49 28.40
C SER A 629 -32.97 -52.06 29.88
N SER A 630 -32.74 -50.77 30.14
CA SER A 630 -32.52 -50.28 31.51
C SER A 630 -33.81 -50.10 32.30
N ILE A 631 -34.96 -49.97 31.62
CA ILE A 631 -36.27 -49.78 32.27
C ILE A 631 -36.84 -51.11 32.80
N ASP A 632 -36.49 -52.24 32.17
CA ASP A 632 -36.94 -53.56 32.62
C ASP A 632 -36.10 -54.13 33.78
N ASN A 633 -34.85 -53.68 33.97
CA ASN A 633 -34.02 -54.12 35.11
C ASN A 633 -34.42 -53.49 36.46
N ASP A 634 -34.99 -52.28 36.46
CA ASP A 634 -35.51 -51.65 37.70
C ASP A 634 -36.88 -52.21 38.13
N SER A 635 -37.61 -52.86 37.21
CA SER A 635 -38.89 -53.52 37.53
C SER A 635 -38.73 -54.96 38.03
N ALA A 636 -37.59 -55.60 37.76
CA ALA A 636 -37.32 -56.98 38.16
C ALA A 636 -36.62 -57.11 39.54
N ASN A 637 -36.07 -56.02 40.10
CA ASN A 637 -35.29 -56.08 41.34
C ASN A 637 -36.05 -55.62 42.61
N ASN A 638 -37.37 -55.46 42.54
CA ASN A 638 -38.20 -55.03 43.67
C ASN A 638 -39.29 -56.03 44.10
N GLN A 639 -39.14 -57.32 43.74
CA GLN A 639 -39.94 -58.43 44.28
C GLN A 639 -39.07 -59.38 45.11
N SER A 640 -38.41 -58.85 46.15
CA SER A 640 -37.92 -59.68 47.27
C SER A 640 -37.71 -58.83 48.53
N ASN A 641 -38.80 -58.27 49.04
CA ASN A 641 -38.92 -58.03 50.48
C ASN A 641 -40.39 -57.80 50.84
N VAL A 642 -41.04 -58.85 51.35
CA VAL A 642 -42.25 -58.74 52.16
C VAL A 642 -41.80 -58.78 53.61
N THR A 643 -42.04 -57.72 54.37
CA THR A 643 -42.53 -57.81 55.76
C THR A 643 -42.97 -56.43 56.28
N GLN A 644 -44.25 -56.37 56.72
CA GLN A 644 -44.85 -55.44 57.70
C GLN A 644 -44.85 -53.95 57.30
N ASP A 645 -45.96 -53.25 57.10
CA ASP A 645 -47.10 -53.03 58.01
C ASP A 645 -48.14 -52.11 57.31
N GLU A 646 -49.26 -51.89 57.98
CA GLU A 646 -50.58 -51.49 57.50
C GLU A 646 -50.79 -50.04 56.98
N ASN A 647 -51.87 -49.91 56.19
CA ASN A 647 -52.77 -48.74 56.00
C ASN A 647 -52.28 -47.46 55.29
N ALA A 648 -52.75 -47.24 54.05
CA ALA A 648 -53.78 -46.22 53.74
C ALA A 648 -53.96 -45.99 52.22
N ASN A 649 -55.21 -46.17 51.76
CA ASN A 649 -55.96 -45.44 50.72
C ASN A 649 -55.27 -44.80 49.49
N THR A 650 -55.64 -45.38 48.32
CA THR A 650 -56.19 -44.73 47.11
C THR A 650 -55.52 -43.49 46.51
N SER A 651 -54.89 -43.65 45.34
CA SER A 651 -55.28 -42.92 44.11
C SER A 651 -54.53 -43.45 42.86
N SER A 652 -55.33 -44.03 41.97
CA SER A 652 -55.18 -44.21 40.51
C SER A 652 -53.86 -43.82 39.83
N SER A 653 -53.26 -44.84 39.22
CA SER A 653 -52.27 -44.81 38.15
C SER A 653 -52.81 -44.14 36.87
N SER A 654 -52.20 -43.02 36.46
CA SER A 654 -52.16 -42.61 35.06
C SER A 654 -50.95 -41.72 34.79
N SER A 655 -49.79 -42.33 34.49
CA SER A 655 -48.63 -41.60 33.95
C SER A 655 -47.66 -42.58 33.31
N SER A 656 -47.85 -42.87 32.01
CA SER A 656 -46.81 -43.52 31.20
C SER A 656 -46.89 -43.21 29.70
N TRP A 657 -47.53 -42.10 29.32
CA TRP A 657 -47.49 -41.60 27.93
C TRP A 657 -46.64 -40.34 27.75
N GLY A 658 -46.33 -39.62 28.84
CA GLY A 658 -45.57 -38.36 28.77
C GLY A 658 -44.06 -38.50 28.57
N SER A 659 -43.46 -39.66 28.84
CA SER A 659 -42.00 -39.80 28.81
C SER A 659 -41.41 -39.96 27.40
N TYR A 660 -42.21 -40.30 26.39
CA TYR A 660 -41.73 -40.54 25.02
C TYR A 660 -41.74 -39.30 24.11
N LEU A 661 -42.34 -38.19 24.56
CA LEU A 661 -42.49 -36.96 23.77
C LEU A 661 -41.47 -35.86 24.12
N ASN A 662 -40.62 -36.05 25.13
CA ASN A 662 -39.67 -35.02 25.59
C ASN A 662 -38.29 -35.06 24.88
N ILE A 663 -38.13 -35.81 23.79
CA ILE A 663 -36.86 -35.91 23.06
C ILE A 663 -37.12 -35.78 21.55
N TRP A 664 -37.70 -34.65 21.14
CA TRP A 664 -37.70 -34.17 19.76
C TRP A 664 -37.41 -32.68 19.75
#